data_AF-A0AAU9Y5D1-F1
#
_entry.id   AF-A0AAU9Y5D1-F1
#
_cell.length_a   1.000
_cell.length_b   1.000
_cell.length_c   1.000
_cell.angle_alpha   90.00
_cell.angle_beta   90.00
_cell.angle_gamma   90.00
#
_symmetry.space_group_name_H-M   'P 1'
#
loop_
_entity.id
_entity.type
_entity.pdbx_description
1 polymer ?
#
loop_
_entity_poly.entity_id
_entity_poly.type
_entity_poly.pdbx_seq_one_letter_code
_entity_poly.pdbx_strand_id
1 'polypeptide(L)'
;MATAISPFASTKETTNYARLCRLLVDVGSQVLRSTFDKIHPPATLHTVLGRTSVHYATLQSLYKGRKKEIREALVRLGGAHFRAKIDNLEHDCMDPVIEEHYRELMKQWKKDDDSIKDKLEEIEERATKKKKSYEERHCFFEQMTQLLETTSAQNASPPELNVTLPLISDLPETSFTWNNVELPVDILLLTVEDCEFLSCFAYLKEPIKSYHISTGYVYFGCMGDDQGKKMKIALMRCSKGPDVPGGSLSASKDAILLLRPKAIFSVGACSGLNSKKVKLGDVVVSAKLITAAHKTPPSRDIGKLIKHVADGWKAPLQNADEYNAKVHCDGVVLSILEANRDMIRKHPEAIAVEMEGGGVYAAAHDFKTEWVVVKGIKDFVDEMQSSSKKWKQIACVMAVSVLANILNDPVIFQDWPYFNAGIASSVSTYTSALKTSIMYHTEFQPKLLASRTISNAKTDEIFTNLLIQHGRKALIRNDETYYSRSKELEYYGKISGTPVKHCSEILLGMIDDQESANSILVVGKAGIGKSLFCQKVIRDWANNELLRALESTEMPNLKFVYLLTFRQLNLLKNKHLTLREILNFSSVLNDKCDINESTFEYIVKHSKEVMIILDGYDEYSQKTSIDGNSEGRHPNDVRRKMPVAALCSKLINGKILQGAIVMITSRPDESDKMGGICYKRYVEIAGFSAEQVKEYIKKYFKKNENMKNAVLKHVMNNENLVSFAHIPMLCYLLCFEMEYTLAESENSDDLPVSITDIYTKLVDIFELKHCAESEYRQKEIPEKFKPPPVIKNTLEKLSKLAAKLLVERKPTFDEREKGARF
;
A
#
# COMPACT_ATOMS: atom_id res chain seq x y z
N MET A 1 32.43 26.05 27.32
CA MET A 1 32.28 24.69 26.79
C MET A 1 31.14 24.01 27.53
N ALA A 2 30.01 23.80 26.87
CA ALA A 2 28.98 22.86 27.32
C ALA A 2 28.22 22.39 26.06
N THR A 3 28.39 21.12 25.76
CA THR A 3 27.85 20.39 24.60
C THR A 3 26.34 20.22 24.70
N ALA A 4 25.67 20.50 23.58
CA ALA A 4 24.25 20.30 23.35
C ALA A 4 23.87 18.80 23.25
N ILE A 5 22.69 18.44 23.78
CA ILE A 5 22.01 17.17 23.52
C ILE A 5 20.60 17.48 22.99
N SER A 6 20.23 16.77 21.92
CA SER A 6 19.06 17.01 21.06
C SER A 6 17.69 16.75 21.71
N PRO A 7 16.60 17.43 21.27
CA PRO A 7 15.24 17.12 21.67
C PRO A 7 14.49 16.27 20.62
N PHE A 8 14.57 14.94 20.74
CA PHE A 8 13.59 14.01 20.16
C PHE A 8 13.00 13.17 21.29
N ALA A 9 11.86 13.61 21.84
CA ALA A 9 11.04 12.80 22.74
C ALA A 9 9.84 12.25 21.95
N SER A 10 10.06 11.10 21.30
CA SER A 10 9.04 10.07 21.26
C SER A 10 8.71 9.74 22.71
N THR A 11 7.43 9.76 23.10
CA THR A 11 7.01 9.39 24.46
C THR A 11 7.61 8.02 24.78
N LYS A 12 8.49 7.99 25.79
CA LYS A 12 9.23 6.80 26.24
C LYS A 12 8.30 5.59 26.36
N GLU A 13 7.03 5.80 26.74
CA GLU A 13 6.00 4.76 26.85
C GLU A 13 5.63 4.05 25.55
N THR A 14 5.53 4.75 24.41
CA THR A 14 5.14 4.14 23.13
C THR A 14 6.32 3.40 22.49
N THR A 15 7.53 3.93 22.65
CA THR A 15 8.77 3.25 22.25
C THR A 15 9.09 2.09 23.18
N ASN A 16 8.83 2.21 24.48
CA ASN A 16 8.97 1.12 25.44
C ASN A 16 7.89 0.07 25.22
N TYR A 17 6.66 0.42 24.83
CA TYR A 17 5.61 -0.55 24.46
C TYR A 17 5.99 -1.30 23.19
N ALA A 18 6.43 -0.60 22.13
CA ALA A 18 6.88 -1.25 20.90
C ALA A 18 8.16 -2.09 21.10
N ARG A 19 9.10 -1.62 21.95
CA ARG A 19 10.28 -2.39 22.35
C ARG A 19 9.91 -3.57 23.25
N LEU A 20 8.94 -3.43 24.14
CA LEU A 20 8.43 -4.49 25.01
C LEU A 20 7.66 -5.53 24.19
N CYS A 21 6.86 -5.13 23.20
CA CYS A 21 6.19 -6.04 22.26
C CYS A 21 7.22 -6.78 21.40
N ARG A 22 8.23 -6.10 20.85
CA ARG A 22 9.33 -6.79 20.14
C ARG A 22 10.13 -7.69 21.06
N LEU A 23 10.47 -7.26 22.26
CA LEU A 23 11.26 -8.06 23.19
C LEU A 23 10.43 -9.24 23.75
N LEU A 24 9.11 -9.09 23.95
CA LEU A 24 8.20 -10.18 24.29
C LEU A 24 8.02 -11.17 23.13
N VAL A 25 8.01 -10.71 21.89
CA VAL A 25 7.95 -11.58 20.72
C VAL A 25 9.30 -12.25 20.48
N ASP A 26 10.40 -11.50 20.45
CA ASP A 26 11.75 -12.01 20.16
C ASP A 26 12.25 -12.91 21.29
N VAL A 27 12.20 -12.45 22.55
CA VAL A 27 12.62 -13.27 23.71
C VAL A 27 11.59 -14.35 23.99
N GLY A 28 10.29 -14.08 23.82
CA GLY A 28 9.25 -15.11 23.97
C GLY A 28 9.41 -16.23 22.96
N SER A 29 9.64 -15.91 21.68
CA SER A 29 9.94 -16.89 20.63
C SER A 29 11.26 -17.60 20.85
N GLN A 30 12.30 -16.91 21.32
CA GLN A 30 13.62 -17.52 21.56
C GLN A 30 13.64 -18.40 22.81
N VAL A 31 12.94 -18.02 23.88
CA VAL A 31 12.72 -18.84 25.08
C VAL A 31 11.81 -20.01 24.75
N LEU A 32 10.74 -19.81 23.96
CA LEU A 32 9.90 -20.89 23.45
C LEU A 32 10.74 -21.91 22.68
N ARG A 33 11.57 -21.44 21.75
CA ARG A 33 12.41 -22.29 20.90
C ARG A 33 13.49 -23.00 21.73
N SER A 34 14.23 -22.29 22.57
CA SER A 34 15.25 -22.87 23.46
C SER A 34 14.67 -23.86 24.47
N THR A 35 13.47 -23.61 24.99
CA THR A 35 12.78 -24.49 25.94
C THR A 35 12.21 -25.70 25.23
N PHE A 36 11.64 -25.51 24.04
CA PHE A 36 11.16 -26.60 23.19
C PHE A 36 12.32 -27.50 22.77
N ASP A 37 13.45 -26.93 22.35
CA ASP A 37 14.66 -27.66 21.97
C ASP A 37 15.33 -28.37 23.17
N LYS A 38 15.16 -27.85 24.41
CA LYS A 38 15.63 -28.52 25.64
C LYS A 38 14.75 -29.70 26.06
N ILE A 39 13.43 -29.58 25.89
CA ILE A 39 12.47 -30.61 26.30
C ILE A 39 12.34 -31.68 25.22
N HIS A 40 12.36 -31.26 23.95
CA HIS A 40 12.35 -32.09 22.74
C HIS A 40 13.40 -31.58 21.76
N PRO A 41 14.66 -32.02 21.89
CA PRO A 41 15.67 -31.76 20.88
C PRO A 41 15.12 -32.09 19.48
N PRO A 42 15.48 -31.32 18.43
CA PRO A 42 14.98 -31.56 17.06
C PRO A 42 15.15 -33.02 16.60
N ALA A 43 16.18 -33.69 17.13
CA ALA A 43 16.50 -35.09 16.89
C ALA A 43 15.54 -36.12 17.54
N THR A 44 14.69 -35.74 18.49
CA THR A 44 13.72 -36.64 19.17
C THR A 44 12.26 -36.17 19.04
N LEU A 45 12.04 -35.05 18.36
CA LEU A 45 10.73 -34.40 18.21
C LEU A 45 9.69 -35.29 17.51
N HIS A 46 10.12 -36.04 16.49
CA HIS A 46 9.30 -36.99 15.74
C HIS A 46 8.87 -38.20 16.60
N THR A 47 9.70 -38.63 17.54
CA THR A 47 9.37 -39.74 18.47
C THR A 47 8.35 -39.34 19.53
N VAL A 48 8.35 -38.06 19.92
CA VAL A 48 7.47 -37.53 20.96
C VAL A 48 6.09 -37.17 20.41
N LEU A 49 6.02 -36.60 19.20
CA LEU A 49 4.76 -36.31 18.51
C LEU A 49 3.98 -37.59 18.15
N GLY A 50 4.67 -38.74 18.07
CA GLY A 50 4.07 -40.06 17.80
C GLY A 50 3.41 -40.76 19.00
N ARG A 51 3.48 -40.23 20.24
CA ARG A 51 2.86 -40.85 21.42
C ARG A 51 1.65 -40.05 21.90
N THR A 52 0.44 -40.49 21.52
CA THR A 52 -0.79 -39.70 21.45
C THR A 52 -1.60 -39.48 22.75
N SER A 53 -1.07 -39.73 23.96
CA SER A 53 -1.86 -39.55 25.20
C SER A 53 -1.22 -38.71 26.32
N VAL A 54 0.03 -38.28 26.20
CA VAL A 54 0.75 -37.55 27.28
C VAL A 54 0.70 -36.01 27.10
N HIS A 55 0.22 -35.52 25.95
CA HIS A 55 0.33 -34.11 25.58
C HIS A 55 -0.67 -33.19 26.29
N TYR A 56 -1.85 -33.67 26.68
CA TYR A 56 -2.87 -32.80 27.27
C TYR A 56 -2.51 -32.34 28.70
N ALA A 57 -2.01 -33.25 29.54
CA ALA A 57 -1.59 -32.94 30.91
C ALA A 57 -0.32 -32.07 30.95
N THR A 58 0.62 -32.33 30.05
CA THR A 58 1.88 -31.56 29.93
C THR A 58 1.62 -30.15 29.41
N LEU A 59 0.71 -29.99 28.42
CA LEU A 59 0.28 -28.69 27.93
C LEU A 59 -0.50 -27.90 28.99
N GLN A 60 -1.37 -28.54 29.78
CA GLN A 60 -2.07 -27.85 30.88
C GLN A 60 -1.12 -27.43 32.02
N SER A 61 -0.12 -28.26 32.33
CA SER A 61 0.94 -27.94 33.29
C SER A 61 1.77 -26.73 32.81
N LEU A 62 2.17 -26.73 31.54
CA LEU A 62 2.89 -25.60 30.92
C LEU A 62 2.03 -24.33 30.84
N TYR A 63 0.72 -24.46 30.58
CA TYR A 63 -0.21 -23.33 30.54
C TYR A 63 -0.40 -22.69 31.92
N LYS A 64 -0.57 -23.50 32.98
CA LYS A 64 -0.67 -23.02 34.36
C LYS A 64 0.64 -22.44 34.89
N GLY A 65 1.79 -23.07 34.58
CA GLY A 65 3.11 -22.59 34.99
C GLY A 65 3.49 -21.25 34.34
N ARG A 66 3.27 -21.11 33.04
CA ARG A 66 3.63 -19.89 32.28
C ARG A 66 2.71 -18.70 32.57
N LYS A 67 1.45 -18.93 32.97
CA LYS A 67 0.54 -17.85 33.37
C LYS A 67 1.03 -17.13 34.63
N LYS A 68 1.64 -17.88 35.56
CA LYS A 68 2.24 -17.32 36.78
C LYS A 68 3.51 -16.53 36.47
N GLU A 69 4.35 -17.03 35.57
CA GLU A 69 5.59 -16.36 35.14
C GLU A 69 5.34 -15.07 34.34
N ILE A 70 4.37 -15.08 33.43
CA ILE A 70 3.98 -13.89 32.66
C ILE A 70 3.34 -12.83 33.57
N ARG A 71 2.50 -13.25 34.52
CA ARG A 71 1.89 -12.37 35.54
C ARG A 71 2.96 -11.72 36.44
N GLU A 72 3.92 -12.50 36.93
CA GLU A 72 5.01 -11.98 37.76
C GLU A 72 5.95 -11.07 36.96
N ALA A 73 6.25 -11.41 35.70
CA ALA A 73 7.06 -10.57 34.82
C ALA A 73 6.40 -9.21 34.51
N LEU A 74 5.10 -9.19 34.22
CA LEU A 74 4.36 -7.95 33.94
C LEU A 74 4.20 -7.06 35.19
N VAL A 75 4.01 -7.66 36.36
CA VAL A 75 4.00 -6.93 37.65
C VAL A 75 5.38 -6.38 38.00
N ARG A 76 6.45 -7.10 37.65
CA ARG A 76 7.85 -6.67 37.87
C ARG A 76 8.29 -5.56 36.91
N LEU A 77 7.72 -5.51 35.71
CA LEU A 77 8.02 -4.51 34.68
C LEU A 77 7.13 -3.26 34.75
N GLY A 78 5.86 -3.41 35.17
CA GLY A 78 4.87 -2.33 35.21
C GLY A 78 4.47 -1.85 36.60
N GLY A 79 4.88 -2.54 37.67
CA GLY A 79 4.51 -2.24 39.06
C GLY A 79 3.25 -2.95 39.56
N ALA A 80 3.08 -3.02 40.88
CA ALA A 80 2.07 -3.87 41.57
C ALA A 80 0.60 -3.58 41.20
N HIS A 81 0.29 -2.39 40.68
CA HIS A 81 -1.06 -1.96 40.33
C HIS A 81 -1.66 -2.67 39.11
N PHE A 82 -0.85 -3.34 38.28
CA PHE A 82 -1.35 -4.14 37.15
C PHE A 82 -1.96 -5.48 37.56
N ARG A 83 -1.68 -5.96 38.79
CA ARG A 83 -2.19 -7.25 39.27
C ARG A 83 -3.72 -7.30 39.26
N ALA A 84 -4.38 -6.26 39.78
CA ALA A 84 -5.84 -6.19 39.86
C ALA A 84 -6.53 -6.10 38.49
N LYS A 85 -5.90 -5.47 37.48
CA LYS A 85 -6.46 -5.39 36.12
C LYS A 85 -6.38 -6.72 35.36
N ILE A 86 -5.35 -7.51 35.61
CA ILE A 86 -5.19 -8.84 35.02
C ILE A 86 -6.20 -9.81 35.63
N ASP A 87 -6.43 -9.71 36.95
CA ASP A 87 -7.41 -10.54 37.65
C ASP A 87 -8.85 -10.24 37.18
N ASN A 88 -9.17 -8.99 36.77
CA ASN A 88 -10.49 -8.65 36.20
C ASN A 88 -10.74 -9.23 34.80
N LEU A 89 -9.70 -9.40 33.97
CA LEU A 89 -9.80 -10.02 32.64
C LEU A 89 -10.12 -11.53 32.70
N GLU A 90 -9.98 -12.15 33.87
CA GLU A 90 -10.40 -13.55 34.08
C GLU A 90 -11.91 -13.72 34.24
N HIS A 91 -12.69 -12.65 34.42
CA HIS A 91 -14.10 -12.74 34.84
C HIS A 91 -15.11 -12.09 33.87
N ASP A 92 -14.67 -11.42 32.80
CA ASP A 92 -15.56 -10.91 31.75
C ASP A 92 -15.89 -12.04 30.74
N CYS A 93 -17.12 -12.55 30.80
CA CYS A 93 -17.61 -13.63 29.93
C CYS A 93 -17.74 -13.18 28.47
N MET A 94 -17.26 -14.00 27.53
CA MET A 94 -17.61 -13.87 26.10
C MET A 94 -19.09 -14.13 25.88
N ASP A 95 -19.67 -13.47 24.88
CA ASP A 95 -21.03 -13.72 24.40
C ASP A 95 -21.18 -15.21 23.98
N PRO A 96 -22.18 -15.95 24.50
CA PRO A 96 -22.35 -17.38 24.25
C PRO A 96 -22.56 -17.74 22.77
N VAL A 97 -23.13 -16.83 21.98
CA VAL A 97 -23.37 -17.04 20.55
C VAL A 97 -22.06 -16.93 19.76
N ILE A 98 -21.18 -16.01 20.17
CA ILE A 98 -19.84 -15.87 19.61
C ILE A 98 -18.96 -17.06 20.02
N GLU A 99 -19.10 -17.56 21.25
CA GLU A 99 -18.37 -18.75 21.71
C GLU A 99 -18.76 -20.01 20.92
N GLU A 100 -20.07 -20.22 20.69
CA GLU A 100 -20.57 -21.35 19.89
C GLU A 100 -20.07 -21.27 18.44
N HIS A 101 -20.07 -20.07 17.83
CA HIS A 101 -19.55 -19.85 16.48
C HIS A 101 -18.06 -20.21 16.35
N TYR A 102 -17.22 -19.81 17.31
CA TYR A 102 -15.81 -20.18 17.30
C TYR A 102 -15.59 -21.67 17.61
N ARG A 103 -16.44 -22.29 18.44
CA ARG A 103 -16.40 -23.75 18.66
C ARG A 103 -16.71 -24.53 17.38
N GLU A 104 -17.65 -24.06 16.55
CA GLU A 104 -17.96 -24.67 15.26
C GLU A 104 -16.82 -24.50 14.25
N LEU A 105 -16.21 -23.32 14.17
CA LEU A 105 -15.02 -23.08 13.33
C LEU A 105 -13.85 -24.00 13.74
N MET A 106 -13.64 -24.22 15.04
CA MET A 106 -12.60 -25.11 15.54
C MET A 106 -12.91 -26.59 15.28
N LYS A 107 -14.19 -27.01 15.30
CA LYS A 107 -14.60 -28.36 14.88
C LYS A 107 -14.35 -28.58 13.39
N GLN A 108 -14.64 -27.58 12.56
CA GLN A 108 -14.39 -27.65 11.12
C GLN A 108 -12.88 -27.71 10.82
N TRP A 109 -12.08 -26.87 11.46
CA TRP A 109 -10.63 -26.85 11.28
C TRP A 109 -9.97 -28.18 11.68
N LYS A 110 -10.45 -28.81 12.76
CA LYS A 110 -9.97 -30.14 13.18
C LYS A 110 -10.32 -31.23 12.15
N LYS A 111 -11.51 -31.17 11.56
CA LYS A 111 -11.93 -32.11 10.51
C LYS A 111 -11.08 -31.98 9.24
N ASP A 112 -10.69 -30.75 8.91
CA ASP A 112 -9.83 -30.47 7.76
C ASP A 112 -8.37 -30.89 8.02
N ASP A 113 -7.87 -30.72 9.24
CA ASP A 113 -6.54 -31.18 9.68
C ASP A 113 -6.43 -32.71 9.68
N ASP A 114 -7.44 -33.41 10.21
CA ASP A 114 -7.51 -34.88 10.18
C ASP A 114 -7.54 -35.40 8.72
N SER A 115 -8.28 -34.74 7.82
CA SER A 115 -8.30 -35.09 6.39
C SER A 115 -6.97 -34.88 5.67
N ILE A 116 -6.21 -33.84 6.05
CA ILE A 116 -4.87 -33.58 5.51
C ILE A 116 -3.88 -34.63 6.03
N LYS A 117 -4.02 -35.03 7.30
CA LYS A 117 -3.18 -36.06 7.92
C LYS A 117 -3.37 -37.43 7.27
N ASP A 118 -4.62 -37.84 7.01
CA ASP A 118 -4.91 -39.11 6.32
C ASP A 118 -4.28 -39.14 4.91
N LYS A 119 -4.33 -38.01 4.19
CA LYS A 119 -3.69 -37.88 2.87
C LYS A 119 -2.15 -37.92 2.94
N LEU A 120 -1.56 -37.41 4.01
CA LEU A 120 -0.12 -37.44 4.24
C LEU A 120 0.39 -38.84 4.57
N GLU A 121 -0.33 -39.60 5.40
CA GLU A 121 -0.01 -41.00 5.70
C GLU A 121 -0.08 -41.88 4.44
N GLU A 122 -1.07 -41.66 3.56
CA GLU A 122 -1.19 -42.38 2.28
C GLU A 122 -0.01 -42.07 1.32
N ILE A 123 0.55 -40.86 1.37
CA ILE A 123 1.72 -40.44 0.58
C ILE A 123 3.01 -41.05 1.15
N GLU A 124 3.15 -41.11 2.48
CA GLU A 124 4.31 -41.72 3.15
C GLU A 124 4.40 -43.24 2.92
N GLU A 125 3.27 -43.95 2.91
CA GLU A 125 3.23 -45.37 2.55
C GLU A 125 3.67 -45.62 1.08
N ARG A 126 3.30 -44.71 0.16
CA ARG A 126 3.75 -44.79 -1.24
C ARG A 126 5.24 -44.48 -1.39
N ALA A 127 5.77 -43.56 -0.57
CA ALA A 127 7.18 -43.19 -0.57
C ALA A 127 8.09 -44.30 0.01
N THR A 128 7.67 -44.95 1.09
CA THR A 128 8.40 -46.06 1.73
C THR A 128 8.46 -47.30 0.84
N LYS A 129 7.38 -47.64 0.12
CA LYS A 129 7.39 -48.69 -0.91
C LYS A 129 8.37 -48.38 -2.07
N LYS A 130 8.46 -47.12 -2.50
CA LYS A 130 9.42 -46.69 -3.54
C LYS A 130 10.87 -46.72 -3.06
N LYS A 131 11.13 -46.38 -1.80
CA LYS A 131 12.48 -46.37 -1.21
C LYS A 131 13.09 -47.77 -1.12
N LYS A 132 12.31 -48.77 -0.67
CA LYS A 132 12.74 -50.19 -0.66
C LYS A 132 13.11 -50.70 -2.06
N SER A 133 12.31 -50.36 -3.08
CA SER A 133 12.62 -50.71 -4.48
C SER A 133 13.87 -50.01 -5.03
N TYR A 134 14.29 -48.89 -4.45
CA TYR A 134 15.45 -48.11 -4.89
C TYR A 134 16.75 -48.64 -4.25
N GLU A 135 16.70 -48.99 -2.97
CA GLU A 135 17.84 -49.56 -2.23
C GLU A 135 18.23 -50.95 -2.77
N GLU A 136 17.27 -51.78 -3.17
CA GLU A 136 17.53 -53.07 -3.83
C GLU A 136 18.20 -52.92 -5.20
N ARG A 137 17.86 -51.86 -5.96
CA ARG A 137 18.46 -51.58 -7.29
C ARG A 137 19.83 -50.93 -7.19
N HIS A 138 20.07 -50.14 -6.15
CA HIS A 138 21.34 -49.47 -5.92
C HIS A 138 22.45 -50.47 -5.55
N CYS A 139 22.13 -51.47 -4.71
CA CYS A 139 23.05 -52.55 -4.36
C CYS A 139 23.44 -53.42 -5.57
N PHE A 140 22.51 -53.64 -6.51
CA PHE A 140 22.78 -54.37 -7.76
C PHE A 140 23.64 -53.56 -8.75
N PHE A 141 23.56 -52.22 -8.73
CA PHE A 141 24.30 -51.34 -9.64
C PHE A 141 25.75 -51.09 -9.19
N GLU A 142 26.03 -51.05 -7.89
CA GLU A 142 27.41 -50.93 -7.39
C GLU A 142 28.28 -52.14 -7.80
N GLN A 143 27.70 -53.34 -7.85
CA GLN A 143 28.39 -54.55 -8.34
C GLN A 143 28.61 -54.55 -9.85
N MET A 144 27.73 -53.90 -10.63
CA MET A 144 27.85 -53.75 -12.09
C MET A 144 28.91 -52.70 -12.49
N THR A 145 29.17 -51.70 -11.63
CA THR A 145 30.05 -50.57 -11.95
C THR A 145 31.54 -50.95 -11.89
N GLN A 146 31.90 -52.03 -11.16
CA GLN A 146 33.26 -52.58 -11.17
C GLN A 146 33.62 -53.41 -12.42
N LEU A 147 32.68 -53.64 -13.35
CA LEU A 147 32.84 -54.58 -14.47
C LEU A 147 32.84 -53.94 -15.87
N LEU A 148 32.71 -52.62 -16.01
CA LEU A 148 32.55 -51.95 -17.31
C LEU A 148 33.49 -50.75 -17.53
N GLU A 149 34.77 -50.91 -17.20
CA GLU A 149 35.85 -50.05 -17.71
C GLU A 149 36.55 -50.69 -18.91
N THR A 150 35.85 -50.92 -20.01
CA THR A 150 36.48 -51.07 -21.34
C THR A 150 35.44 -50.87 -22.44
N THR A 151 35.35 -49.67 -23.02
CA THR A 151 35.37 -49.39 -24.48
C THR A 151 35.04 -47.91 -24.81
N SER A 152 35.85 -47.36 -25.71
CA SER A 152 35.98 -46.01 -26.33
C SER A 152 34.71 -45.41 -26.99
N ALA A 153 34.50 -44.13 -27.33
CA ALA A 153 35.25 -42.87 -27.56
C ALA A 153 34.23 -41.68 -27.49
N GLN A 154 34.51 -40.40 -27.22
CA GLN A 154 35.42 -39.45 -27.87
C GLN A 154 35.75 -38.28 -26.89
N ASN A 155 36.99 -38.16 -26.43
CA ASN A 155 37.44 -36.98 -25.67
C ASN A 155 38.34 -36.11 -26.56
N ALA A 156 37.74 -35.12 -27.23
CA ALA A 156 38.49 -34.04 -27.85
C ALA A 156 38.87 -33.01 -26.77
N SER A 157 40.14 -32.61 -26.72
CA SER A 157 40.60 -31.54 -25.83
C SER A 157 39.85 -30.22 -26.12
N PRO A 158 39.46 -29.43 -25.10
CA PRO A 158 38.68 -28.22 -25.34
C PRO A 158 39.50 -27.18 -26.15
N PRO A 159 38.90 -26.57 -27.20
CA PRO A 159 39.58 -25.59 -28.06
C PRO A 159 39.99 -24.33 -27.28
N GLU A 160 40.91 -23.55 -27.85
CA GLU A 160 41.34 -22.27 -27.25
C GLU A 160 40.45 -21.11 -27.70
N LEU A 161 40.09 -20.26 -26.73
CA LEU A 161 39.32 -19.04 -26.96
C LEU A 161 40.24 -17.95 -27.54
N ASN A 162 39.69 -17.10 -28.41
CA ASN A 162 40.37 -15.87 -28.87
C ASN A 162 40.02 -14.63 -28.02
N VAL A 163 39.16 -14.79 -27.01
CA VAL A 163 38.77 -13.75 -26.05
C VAL A 163 39.47 -13.97 -24.72
N THR A 164 40.05 -12.90 -24.18
CA THR A 164 40.63 -12.91 -22.82
C THR A 164 39.54 -12.62 -21.80
N LEU A 165 39.36 -13.51 -20.82
CA LEU A 165 38.38 -13.33 -19.75
C LEU A 165 38.97 -12.53 -18.58
N PRO A 166 38.24 -11.54 -18.04
CA PRO A 166 38.66 -10.79 -16.87
C PRO A 166 38.64 -11.66 -15.61
N LEU A 167 39.50 -11.33 -14.66
CA LEU A 167 39.44 -11.83 -13.29
C LEU A 167 38.45 -10.99 -12.47
N ILE A 168 38.00 -11.54 -11.35
CA ILE A 168 37.12 -10.80 -10.40
C ILE A 168 37.80 -9.52 -9.90
N SER A 169 39.13 -9.54 -9.77
CA SER A 169 39.95 -8.37 -9.40
C SER A 169 39.93 -7.25 -10.43
N ASP A 170 39.59 -7.55 -11.68
CA ASP A 170 39.58 -6.56 -12.78
C ASP A 170 38.25 -5.80 -12.85
N LEU A 171 37.26 -6.20 -12.04
CA LEU A 171 35.96 -5.54 -11.97
C LEU A 171 36.08 -4.19 -11.23
N PRO A 172 35.31 -3.16 -11.63
CA PRO A 172 35.30 -1.86 -10.96
C PRO A 172 35.07 -1.99 -9.44
N GLU A 173 36.02 -1.49 -8.64
CA GLU A 173 35.89 -1.50 -7.18
C GLU A 173 34.90 -0.44 -6.70
N THR A 174 35.04 0.79 -7.21
CA THR A 174 34.22 1.95 -6.82
C THR A 174 32.84 1.90 -7.47
N SER A 175 31.79 2.07 -6.68
CA SER A 175 30.43 2.19 -7.19
C SER A 175 30.10 3.62 -7.60
N PHE A 176 29.51 3.76 -8.78
CA PHE A 176 28.87 4.99 -9.23
C PHE A 176 27.54 5.20 -8.50
N THR A 177 27.19 6.45 -8.21
CA THR A 177 25.92 6.76 -7.50
C THR A 177 24.74 6.41 -8.39
N TRP A 178 23.75 5.67 -7.87
CA TRP A 178 22.61 5.18 -8.64
C TRP A 178 21.84 6.30 -9.38
N ASN A 179 21.70 7.48 -8.76
CA ASN A 179 21.01 8.63 -9.36
C ASN A 179 21.67 9.15 -10.65
N ASN A 180 22.91 8.76 -10.92
CA ASN A 180 23.66 9.17 -12.11
C ASN A 180 23.67 8.08 -13.19
N VAL A 181 23.01 6.94 -12.97
CA VAL A 181 22.87 5.88 -13.97
C VAL A 181 21.84 6.31 -15.01
N GLU A 182 22.20 6.18 -16.30
CA GLU A 182 21.29 6.49 -17.40
C GLU A 182 20.28 5.36 -17.61
N LEU A 183 18.99 5.64 -17.38
CA LEU A 183 17.87 4.73 -17.60
C LEU A 183 16.88 5.34 -18.63
N PRO A 184 16.14 4.54 -19.41
CA PRO A 184 16.13 3.07 -19.44
C PRO A 184 17.40 2.48 -20.09
N VAL A 185 17.69 1.21 -19.79
CA VAL A 185 18.69 0.43 -20.54
C VAL A 185 18.04 -0.23 -21.76
N ASP A 186 18.80 -0.55 -22.79
CA ASP A 186 18.27 -1.28 -23.94
C ASP A 186 18.11 -2.76 -23.63
N ILE A 187 19.12 -3.38 -23.04
CA ILE A 187 19.18 -4.82 -22.85
C ILE A 187 19.61 -5.15 -21.42
N LEU A 188 18.93 -6.14 -20.83
CA LEU A 188 19.32 -6.74 -19.56
C LEU A 188 19.89 -8.14 -19.79
N LEU A 189 21.15 -8.34 -19.39
CA LEU A 189 21.81 -9.65 -19.37
C LEU A 189 21.74 -10.20 -17.93
N LEU A 190 21.04 -11.32 -17.78
CA LEU A 190 20.90 -12.03 -16.51
C LEU A 190 21.77 -13.30 -16.53
N THR A 191 22.62 -13.43 -15.52
CA THR A 191 23.55 -14.56 -15.34
C THR A 191 23.40 -15.15 -13.94
N VAL A 192 23.91 -16.35 -13.68
CA VAL A 192 23.87 -16.99 -12.35
C VAL A 192 25.26 -17.15 -11.76
N GLU A 193 26.18 -17.70 -12.55
CA GLU A 193 27.50 -18.08 -12.05
C GLU A 193 28.59 -17.08 -12.45
N ASP A 194 29.69 -17.05 -11.68
CA ASP A 194 30.76 -16.10 -11.92
C ASP A 194 31.37 -16.21 -13.32
N CYS A 195 31.52 -17.42 -13.86
CA CYS A 195 32.04 -17.60 -15.22
C CYS A 195 31.08 -17.05 -16.29
N GLU A 196 29.77 -17.15 -16.08
CA GLU A 196 28.76 -16.61 -16.99
C GLU A 196 28.81 -15.08 -16.98
N PHE A 197 28.86 -14.50 -15.78
CA PHE A 197 28.98 -13.06 -15.60
C PHE A 197 30.28 -12.52 -16.20
N LEU A 198 31.43 -13.13 -15.89
CA LEU A 198 32.73 -12.66 -16.39
C LEU A 198 32.82 -12.78 -17.91
N SER A 199 32.19 -13.80 -18.50
CA SER A 199 32.06 -13.91 -19.95
C SER A 199 31.24 -12.77 -20.53
N CYS A 200 30.10 -12.42 -19.92
CA CYS A 200 29.32 -11.25 -20.35
C CYS A 200 30.06 -9.93 -20.16
N PHE A 201 30.78 -9.79 -19.05
CA PHE A 201 31.55 -8.60 -18.72
C PHE A 201 32.69 -8.35 -19.72
N ALA A 202 33.33 -9.41 -20.23
CA ALA A 202 34.40 -9.31 -21.23
C ALA A 202 33.98 -8.58 -22.53
N TYR A 203 32.69 -8.57 -22.85
CA TYR A 203 32.13 -7.89 -24.02
C TYR A 203 31.59 -6.49 -23.72
N LEU A 204 31.57 -6.08 -22.44
CA LEU A 204 31.00 -4.81 -22.01
C LEU A 204 32.04 -3.69 -22.16
N LYS A 205 31.77 -2.71 -23.00
CA LYS A 205 32.59 -1.49 -23.13
C LYS A 205 32.22 -0.49 -22.04
N GLU A 206 33.23 0.18 -21.48
CA GLU A 206 33.09 1.23 -20.46
C GLU A 206 32.23 0.83 -19.24
N PRO A 207 32.53 -0.31 -18.59
CA PRO A 207 31.69 -0.81 -17.51
C PRO A 207 31.77 0.05 -16.26
N ILE A 208 30.61 0.51 -15.77
CA ILE A 208 30.45 1.13 -14.45
C ILE A 208 29.64 0.22 -13.54
N LYS A 209 29.96 0.21 -12.25
CA LYS A 209 29.25 -0.57 -11.24
C LYS A 209 28.35 0.34 -10.41
N SER A 210 27.09 -0.03 -10.21
CA SER A 210 26.21 0.68 -9.26
C SER A 210 25.39 -0.29 -8.42
N TYR A 211 24.89 0.19 -7.28
CA TYR A 211 24.13 -0.60 -6.32
C TYR A 211 22.74 -0.02 -6.12
N HIS A 212 21.72 -0.88 -6.16
CA HIS A 212 20.36 -0.56 -5.74
C HIS A 212 19.85 -1.61 -4.77
N ILE A 213 19.02 -1.21 -3.80
CA ILE A 213 18.53 -2.11 -2.75
C ILE A 213 17.71 -3.29 -3.30
N SER A 214 16.96 -3.08 -4.38
CA SER A 214 16.10 -4.11 -4.99
C SER A 214 16.88 -5.13 -5.83
N THR A 215 17.88 -4.69 -6.60
CA THR A 215 18.58 -5.55 -7.58
C THR A 215 19.98 -5.94 -7.15
N GLY A 216 20.51 -5.36 -6.06
CA GLY A 216 21.91 -5.49 -5.68
C GLY A 216 22.85 -4.72 -6.62
N TYR A 217 24.02 -5.29 -6.90
CA TYR A 217 24.98 -4.71 -7.83
C TYR A 217 24.59 -4.98 -9.28
N VAL A 218 24.55 -3.91 -10.07
CA VAL A 218 24.33 -3.94 -11.53
C VAL A 218 25.52 -3.27 -12.20
N TYR A 219 25.99 -3.88 -13.28
CA TYR A 219 27.08 -3.34 -14.10
C TYR A 219 26.49 -2.80 -15.39
N PHE A 220 26.72 -1.52 -15.64
CA PHE A 220 26.22 -0.81 -16.81
C PHE A 220 27.35 -0.58 -17.78
N GLY A 221 27.08 -0.67 -19.06
CA GLY A 221 28.04 -0.33 -20.10
C GLY A 221 27.38 -0.43 -21.46
N CYS A 222 28.19 -0.62 -22.50
CA CYS A 222 27.72 -0.59 -23.87
C CYS A 222 28.21 -1.82 -24.66
N MET A 223 27.38 -2.31 -25.58
CA MET A 223 27.78 -3.27 -26.63
C MET A 223 27.46 -2.67 -28.00
N GLY A 224 28.27 -2.98 -29.01
CA GLY A 224 28.11 -2.48 -30.36
C GLY A 224 29.41 -2.00 -31.01
N ASP A 225 29.31 -1.63 -32.30
CA ASP A 225 30.42 -1.06 -33.06
C ASP A 225 30.83 0.33 -32.51
N ASP A 226 32.02 0.79 -32.89
CA ASP A 226 32.52 2.10 -32.47
C ASP A 226 32.10 3.24 -33.42
N GLN A 227 31.43 2.91 -34.54
CA GLN A 227 31.02 3.85 -35.58
C GLN A 227 29.51 4.17 -35.56
N GLY A 228 28.71 3.43 -34.80
CA GLY A 228 27.26 3.57 -34.68
C GLY A 228 26.77 3.76 -33.24
N LYS A 229 25.45 3.70 -33.07
CA LYS A 229 24.79 3.88 -31.77
C LYS A 229 24.95 2.62 -30.93
N LYS A 230 25.76 2.68 -29.87
CA LYS A 230 25.95 1.55 -28.94
C LYS A 230 24.67 1.26 -28.14
N MET A 231 24.42 -0.02 -27.90
CA MET A 231 23.31 -0.52 -27.08
C MET A 231 23.66 -0.37 -25.59
N LYS A 232 22.78 0.22 -24.79
CA LYS A 232 22.95 0.33 -23.33
C LYS A 232 22.64 -1.01 -22.67
N ILE A 233 23.62 -1.59 -22.00
CA ILE A 233 23.53 -2.91 -21.38
C ILE A 233 23.55 -2.79 -19.86
N ALA A 234 22.63 -3.48 -19.20
CA ALA A 234 22.75 -3.83 -17.78
C ALA A 234 23.11 -5.30 -17.65
N LEU A 235 24.14 -5.61 -16.87
CA LEU A 235 24.58 -6.96 -16.56
C LEU A 235 24.46 -7.19 -15.05
N MET A 236 23.78 -8.27 -14.66
CA MET A 236 23.63 -8.65 -13.26
C MET A 236 23.61 -10.16 -13.04
N ARG A 237 23.78 -10.57 -11.79
CA ARG A 237 23.70 -11.96 -11.33
C ARG A 237 22.41 -12.21 -10.56
N CYS A 238 21.89 -13.43 -10.64
CA CYS A 238 20.84 -13.93 -9.76
C CYS A 238 21.25 -15.26 -9.12
N SER A 239 20.54 -15.65 -8.06
CA SER A 239 20.66 -16.99 -7.47
C SER A 239 20.18 -18.06 -8.46
N LYS A 240 20.74 -19.27 -8.36
CA LYS A 240 20.38 -20.40 -9.21
C LYS A 240 18.95 -20.87 -8.94
N GLY A 241 18.15 -21.02 -10.00
CA GLY A 241 16.74 -21.44 -9.94
C GLY A 241 15.73 -20.30 -9.78
N PRO A 242 14.44 -20.56 -10.07
CA PRO A 242 13.42 -19.50 -10.16
C PRO A 242 12.87 -19.08 -8.80
N ASP A 243 12.56 -20.04 -7.92
CA ASP A 243 11.77 -19.83 -6.69
C ASP A 243 12.65 -19.81 -5.42
N VAL A 244 13.83 -19.20 -5.52
CA VAL A 244 14.74 -18.99 -4.38
C VAL A 244 14.93 -17.48 -4.12
N PRO A 245 15.31 -17.05 -2.92
CA PRO A 245 15.65 -15.65 -2.66
C PRO A 245 16.73 -15.14 -3.62
N GLY A 246 16.41 -14.07 -4.37
CA GLY A 246 17.28 -13.53 -5.42
C GLY A 246 17.38 -14.41 -6.66
N GLY A 247 16.53 -15.44 -6.78
CA GLY A 247 16.44 -16.34 -7.94
C GLY A 247 15.93 -15.63 -9.19
N SER A 248 15.99 -16.33 -10.32
CA SER A 248 15.75 -15.72 -11.64
C SER A 248 14.38 -15.05 -11.78
N LEU A 249 13.34 -15.54 -11.11
CA LEU A 249 12.02 -14.89 -11.10
C LEU A 249 12.07 -13.53 -10.39
N SER A 250 12.44 -13.52 -9.10
CA SER A 250 12.49 -12.29 -8.29
C SER A 250 13.46 -11.26 -8.87
N ALA A 251 14.67 -11.69 -9.24
CA ALA A 251 15.69 -10.81 -9.81
C ALA A 251 15.23 -10.18 -11.13
N SER A 252 14.60 -10.96 -12.02
CA SER A 252 14.05 -10.43 -13.27
C SER A 252 12.93 -9.44 -13.04
N LYS A 253 12.02 -9.69 -12.07
CA LYS A 253 10.93 -8.76 -11.75
C LYS A 253 11.46 -7.41 -11.28
N ASP A 254 12.38 -7.44 -10.32
CA ASP A 254 12.97 -6.20 -9.77
C ASP A 254 13.79 -5.45 -10.82
N ALA A 255 14.54 -6.17 -11.65
CA ALA A 255 15.37 -5.59 -12.70
C ALA A 255 14.54 -4.99 -13.84
N ILE A 256 13.47 -5.67 -14.30
CA ILE A 256 12.58 -5.13 -15.33
C ILE A 256 11.90 -3.84 -14.83
N LEU A 257 11.38 -3.85 -13.60
CA LEU A 257 10.73 -2.69 -12.99
C LEU A 257 11.66 -1.48 -12.87
N LEU A 258 12.91 -1.72 -12.45
CA LEU A 258 13.87 -0.67 -12.15
C LEU A 258 14.59 -0.16 -13.41
N LEU A 259 15.10 -1.08 -14.23
CA LEU A 259 16.01 -0.78 -15.35
C LEU A 259 15.26 -0.50 -16.65
N ARG A 260 14.00 -0.93 -16.74
CA ARG A 260 13.12 -0.74 -17.90
C ARG A 260 13.72 -1.18 -19.24
N PRO A 261 14.28 -2.41 -19.35
CA PRO A 261 14.90 -2.90 -20.57
C PRO A 261 13.88 -3.06 -21.70
N LYS A 262 14.35 -3.05 -22.96
CA LYS A 262 13.54 -3.54 -24.11
C LYS A 262 13.43 -5.05 -24.08
N ALA A 263 14.52 -5.72 -23.70
CA ALA A 263 14.60 -7.18 -23.66
C ALA A 263 15.50 -7.70 -22.54
N ILE A 264 15.17 -8.89 -22.03
CA ILE A 264 15.97 -9.64 -21.06
C ILE A 264 16.52 -10.93 -21.69
N PHE A 265 17.82 -11.16 -21.54
CA PHE A 265 18.51 -12.36 -22.02
C PHE A 265 19.04 -13.15 -20.84
N SER A 266 18.60 -14.40 -20.70
CA SER A 266 19.22 -15.36 -19.79
C SER A 266 20.45 -15.95 -20.48
N VAL A 267 21.64 -15.56 -20.04
CA VAL A 267 22.90 -15.92 -20.69
C VAL A 267 23.70 -16.84 -19.78
N GLY A 268 24.34 -17.86 -20.33
CA GLY A 268 25.19 -18.75 -19.54
C GLY A 268 25.47 -20.09 -20.18
N ALA A 269 25.62 -21.11 -19.36
CA ALA A 269 25.86 -22.49 -19.81
C ALA A 269 24.70 -23.43 -19.45
N CYS A 270 24.50 -24.47 -20.24
CA CYS A 270 23.48 -25.50 -20.03
C CYS A 270 24.03 -26.90 -20.36
N SER A 271 23.30 -27.92 -19.94
CA SER A 271 23.62 -29.31 -20.28
C SER A 271 22.86 -29.74 -21.53
N GLY A 272 23.56 -30.43 -22.43
CA GLY A 272 22.96 -31.10 -23.58
C GLY A 272 22.20 -32.35 -23.16
N LEU A 273 21.07 -32.60 -23.83
CA LEU A 273 20.24 -33.78 -23.59
C LEU A 273 20.54 -34.92 -24.58
N ASN A 274 21.19 -34.63 -25.71
CA ASN A 274 21.48 -35.62 -26.74
C ASN A 274 22.73 -35.22 -27.55
N SER A 275 23.83 -35.95 -27.36
CA SER A 275 25.11 -35.71 -28.03
C SER A 275 25.08 -35.95 -29.54
N LYS A 276 24.02 -36.56 -30.08
CA LYS A 276 23.80 -36.65 -31.53
C LYS A 276 23.12 -35.41 -32.11
N LYS A 277 22.47 -34.59 -31.28
CA LYS A 277 21.76 -33.36 -31.71
C LYS A 277 22.59 -32.11 -31.49
N VAL A 278 23.37 -32.04 -30.41
CA VAL A 278 24.21 -30.90 -30.04
C VAL A 278 25.59 -31.38 -29.62
N LYS A 279 26.60 -30.53 -29.74
CA LYS A 279 28.00 -30.77 -29.33
C LYS A 279 28.40 -29.84 -28.19
N LEU A 280 29.48 -30.18 -27.46
CA LEU A 280 30.09 -29.24 -26.52
C LEU A 280 30.47 -27.94 -27.23
N GLY A 281 30.24 -26.79 -26.59
CA GLY A 281 30.50 -25.48 -27.20
C GLY A 281 29.49 -25.02 -28.25
N ASP A 282 28.53 -25.85 -28.67
CA ASP A 282 27.37 -25.36 -29.44
C ASP A 282 26.58 -24.35 -28.58
N VAL A 283 25.88 -23.43 -29.23
CA VAL A 283 24.99 -22.46 -28.57
C VAL A 283 23.55 -22.83 -28.87
N VAL A 284 22.71 -22.86 -27.86
CA VAL A 284 21.26 -23.08 -27.98
C VAL A 284 20.54 -21.79 -27.67
N VAL A 285 19.71 -21.35 -28.62
CA VAL A 285 18.79 -20.21 -28.45
C VAL A 285 17.37 -20.77 -28.36
N SER A 286 16.65 -20.44 -27.30
CA SER A 286 15.35 -21.04 -27.03
C SER A 286 14.27 -20.56 -28.01
N ALA A 287 13.95 -21.37 -29.02
CA ALA A 287 12.73 -21.21 -29.82
C ALA A 287 11.49 -21.74 -29.09
N LYS A 288 11.69 -22.59 -28.10
CA LYS A 288 10.65 -23.07 -27.19
C LYS A 288 11.25 -23.37 -25.82
N LEU A 289 10.66 -22.80 -24.78
CA LEU A 289 11.00 -23.09 -23.40
C LEU A 289 9.90 -23.95 -22.77
N ILE A 290 10.30 -25.04 -22.12
CA ILE A 290 9.40 -25.94 -21.40
C ILE A 290 9.77 -25.91 -19.92
N THR A 291 8.82 -25.48 -19.10
CA THR A 291 8.91 -25.54 -17.63
C THR A 291 7.99 -26.65 -17.12
N ALA A 292 7.98 -26.90 -15.80
CA ALA A 292 7.04 -27.83 -15.19
C ALA A 292 5.56 -27.47 -15.43
N ALA A 293 5.26 -26.17 -15.67
CA ALA A 293 3.90 -25.66 -15.79
C ALA A 293 3.52 -25.22 -17.23
N HIS A 294 4.49 -24.84 -18.06
CA HIS A 294 4.22 -24.16 -19.33
C HIS A 294 5.13 -24.66 -20.46
N LYS A 295 4.59 -24.66 -21.69
CA LYS A 295 5.35 -24.77 -22.93
C LYS A 295 5.16 -23.49 -23.72
N THR A 296 6.19 -22.67 -23.86
CA THR A 296 6.05 -21.31 -24.37
C THR A 296 7.11 -20.99 -25.43
N PRO A 297 6.75 -20.38 -26.57
CA PRO A 297 7.73 -19.77 -27.47
C PRO A 297 8.29 -18.47 -26.85
N PRO A 298 9.40 -17.94 -27.38
CA PRO A 298 9.82 -16.59 -27.05
C PRO A 298 8.80 -15.54 -27.51
N SER A 299 8.99 -14.31 -27.05
CA SER A 299 8.16 -13.14 -27.39
C SER A 299 8.21 -12.79 -28.89
N ARG A 300 7.28 -11.95 -29.36
CA ARG A 300 6.99 -11.78 -30.80
C ARG A 300 8.21 -11.32 -31.60
N ASP A 301 8.94 -10.31 -31.10
CA ASP A 301 10.04 -9.71 -31.85
C ASP A 301 11.32 -10.54 -31.69
N ILE A 302 11.55 -11.12 -30.51
CA ILE A 302 12.56 -12.18 -30.34
C ILE A 302 12.32 -13.35 -31.29
N GLY A 303 11.08 -13.83 -31.42
CA GLY A 303 10.75 -14.98 -32.27
C GLY A 303 11.05 -14.75 -33.76
N LYS A 304 11.09 -13.48 -34.21
CA LYS A 304 11.61 -13.12 -35.53
C LYS A 304 13.14 -13.07 -35.55
N LEU A 305 13.74 -12.50 -34.50
CA LEU A 305 15.19 -12.33 -34.36
C LEU A 305 15.95 -13.66 -34.29
N ILE A 306 15.46 -14.64 -33.54
CA ILE A 306 16.19 -15.90 -33.31
C ILE A 306 16.52 -16.66 -34.60
N LYS A 307 15.74 -16.46 -35.67
CA LYS A 307 15.97 -17.10 -36.97
C LYS A 307 17.24 -16.61 -37.67
N HIS A 308 17.70 -15.42 -37.29
CA HIS A 308 18.84 -14.71 -37.88
C HIS A 308 20.00 -14.54 -36.90
N VAL A 309 19.90 -15.10 -35.68
CA VAL A 309 20.88 -14.87 -34.61
C VAL A 309 22.27 -15.46 -34.93
N ALA A 310 22.32 -16.44 -35.83
CA ALA A 310 23.55 -17.05 -36.32
C ALA A 310 24.16 -16.33 -37.53
N ASP A 311 23.43 -15.40 -38.16
CA ASP A 311 23.86 -14.76 -39.39
C ASP A 311 25.11 -13.90 -39.12
N GLY A 312 26.19 -14.17 -39.85
CA GLY A 312 27.47 -13.48 -39.69
C GLY A 312 28.25 -13.81 -38.40
N TRP A 313 27.70 -14.64 -37.51
CA TRP A 313 28.38 -15.01 -36.28
C TRP A 313 29.62 -15.88 -36.56
N LYS A 314 30.73 -15.56 -35.87
CA LYS A 314 31.96 -16.34 -35.88
C LYS A 314 32.28 -16.80 -34.47
N ALA A 315 32.53 -18.10 -34.31
CA ALA A 315 32.90 -18.66 -33.02
C ALA A 315 34.19 -18.00 -32.49
N PRO A 316 34.22 -17.54 -31.22
CA PRO A 316 35.40 -16.93 -30.59
C PRO A 316 36.48 -17.96 -30.22
N LEU A 317 36.91 -18.76 -31.20
CA LEU A 317 37.90 -19.83 -31.08
C LEU A 317 39.08 -19.56 -32.02
N GLN A 318 40.30 -19.95 -31.63
CA GLN A 318 41.49 -19.80 -32.50
C GLN A 318 41.37 -20.62 -33.80
N ASN A 319 40.76 -21.81 -33.73
CA ASN A 319 40.50 -22.70 -34.88
C ASN A 319 38.99 -22.90 -35.10
N ALA A 320 38.24 -21.79 -35.22
CA ALA A 320 36.78 -21.80 -35.32
C ALA A 320 36.24 -22.69 -36.47
N ASP A 321 36.86 -22.59 -37.65
CA ASP A 321 36.42 -23.29 -38.86
C ASP A 321 36.60 -24.81 -38.76
N GLU A 322 37.63 -25.27 -38.03
CA GLU A 322 37.89 -26.69 -37.81
C GLU A 322 36.92 -27.32 -36.80
N TYR A 323 36.57 -26.58 -35.74
CA TYR A 323 35.66 -27.07 -34.71
C TYR A 323 34.21 -27.09 -35.17
N ASN A 324 33.81 -26.13 -36.02
CA ASN A 324 32.49 -26.04 -36.64
C ASN A 324 31.35 -26.10 -35.59
N ALA A 325 31.43 -25.22 -34.59
CA ALA A 325 30.38 -25.01 -33.61
C ALA A 325 29.11 -24.44 -34.26
N LYS A 326 27.95 -24.86 -33.77
CA LYS A 326 26.65 -24.44 -34.31
C LYS A 326 25.84 -23.61 -33.33
N VAL A 327 25.03 -22.71 -33.87
CA VAL A 327 23.98 -22.01 -33.12
C VAL A 327 22.62 -22.64 -33.48
N HIS A 328 22.04 -23.34 -32.52
CA HIS A 328 20.73 -23.99 -32.64
C HIS A 328 19.63 -22.96 -32.38
N CYS A 329 19.12 -22.37 -33.47
CA CYS A 329 18.12 -21.29 -33.47
C CYS A 329 16.68 -21.79 -33.23
N ASP A 330 16.46 -23.09 -33.36
CA ASP A 330 15.20 -23.82 -33.17
C ASP A 330 15.18 -24.62 -31.85
N GLY A 331 16.06 -24.25 -30.92
CA GLY A 331 16.30 -25.00 -29.69
C GLY A 331 15.06 -25.14 -28.81
N VAL A 332 14.69 -26.39 -28.50
CA VAL A 332 13.73 -26.70 -27.44
C VAL A 332 14.50 -26.93 -26.14
N VAL A 333 14.29 -26.05 -25.16
CA VAL A 333 15.03 -25.99 -23.89
C VAL A 333 14.10 -26.34 -22.73
N LEU A 334 14.54 -27.22 -21.83
CA LEU A 334 13.86 -27.49 -20.57
C LEU A 334 14.41 -26.57 -19.47
N SER A 335 13.56 -25.81 -18.80
CA SER A 335 13.91 -25.01 -17.62
C SER A 335 13.53 -25.77 -16.33
N ILE A 336 14.31 -26.78 -15.96
CA ILE A 336 13.99 -27.75 -14.91
C ILE A 336 15.26 -28.22 -14.20
N LEU A 337 15.13 -28.84 -13.03
CA LEU A 337 16.25 -29.56 -12.40
C LEU A 337 16.74 -30.69 -13.31
N GLU A 338 18.05 -30.74 -13.60
CA GLU A 338 18.71 -31.79 -14.39
C GLU A 338 18.44 -33.21 -13.85
N ALA A 339 18.25 -33.33 -12.52
CA ALA A 339 17.91 -34.59 -11.87
C ALA A 339 16.50 -35.12 -12.21
N ASN A 340 15.62 -34.31 -12.81
CA ASN A 340 14.25 -34.69 -13.14
C ASN A 340 14.18 -35.50 -14.46
N ARG A 341 14.71 -36.74 -14.41
CA ARG A 341 14.79 -37.67 -15.54
C ARG A 341 13.41 -37.97 -16.16
N ASP A 342 12.36 -38.00 -15.36
CA ASP A 342 11.01 -38.30 -15.83
C ASP A 342 10.49 -37.20 -16.75
N MET A 343 10.74 -35.93 -16.41
CA MET A 343 10.33 -34.81 -17.26
C MET A 343 11.20 -34.72 -18.51
N ILE A 344 12.51 -34.99 -18.43
CA ILE A 344 13.39 -35.07 -19.59
C ILE A 344 12.88 -36.12 -20.59
N ARG A 345 12.54 -37.32 -20.12
CA ARG A 345 12.02 -38.41 -20.96
C ARG A 345 10.69 -38.08 -21.64
N LYS A 346 9.85 -37.24 -21.03
CA LYS A 346 8.58 -36.77 -21.61
C LYS A 346 8.76 -35.76 -22.75
N HIS A 347 9.96 -35.21 -22.92
CA HIS A 347 10.28 -34.21 -23.93
C HIS A 347 11.46 -34.62 -24.82
N PRO A 348 11.33 -35.69 -25.63
CA PRO A 348 12.39 -36.14 -26.53
C PRO A 348 12.76 -35.10 -27.61
N GLU A 349 11.88 -34.11 -27.83
CA GLU A 349 12.15 -32.95 -28.68
C GLU A 349 13.21 -32.02 -28.11
N ALA A 350 13.40 -31.99 -26.78
CA ALA A 350 14.33 -31.09 -26.12
C ALA A 350 15.79 -31.47 -26.40
N ILE A 351 16.63 -30.44 -26.54
CA ILE A 351 18.07 -30.60 -26.84
C ILE A 351 18.98 -30.11 -25.71
N ALA A 352 18.45 -29.28 -24.81
CA ALA A 352 19.18 -28.72 -23.68
C ALA A 352 18.31 -28.57 -22.43
N VAL A 353 18.94 -28.51 -21.26
CA VAL A 353 18.32 -28.26 -19.95
C VAL A 353 19.10 -27.21 -19.15
N GLU A 354 18.37 -26.29 -18.54
CA GLU A 354 18.85 -25.22 -17.66
C GLU A 354 17.80 -24.94 -16.56
N MET A 355 18.02 -23.98 -15.65
CA MET A 355 17.15 -23.81 -14.48
C MET A 355 16.58 -22.40 -14.31
N GLU A 356 16.98 -21.44 -15.13
CA GLU A 356 16.73 -20.01 -14.92
C GLU A 356 15.60 -19.49 -15.80
N GLY A 357 15.47 -20.03 -17.01
CA GLY A 357 14.59 -19.54 -18.06
C GLY A 357 13.14 -19.44 -17.63
N GLY A 358 12.65 -20.34 -16.77
CA GLY A 358 11.28 -20.34 -16.27
C GLY A 358 10.96 -19.09 -15.44
N GLY A 359 11.90 -18.64 -14.61
CA GLY A 359 11.74 -17.40 -13.83
C GLY A 359 11.84 -16.15 -14.70
N VAL A 360 12.76 -16.15 -15.69
CA VAL A 360 12.89 -15.07 -16.68
C VAL A 360 11.61 -14.93 -17.51
N TYR A 361 11.10 -16.03 -18.05
CA TYR A 361 9.85 -16.09 -18.78
C TYR A 361 8.68 -15.56 -17.94
N ALA A 362 8.51 -16.07 -16.71
CA ALA A 362 7.38 -15.67 -15.86
C ALA A 362 7.42 -14.16 -15.56
N ALA A 363 8.59 -13.61 -15.25
CA ALA A 363 8.74 -12.16 -15.05
C ALA A 363 8.46 -11.36 -16.33
N ALA A 364 9.09 -11.76 -17.45
CA ALA A 364 8.95 -11.07 -18.73
C ALA A 364 7.51 -11.10 -19.25
N HIS A 365 6.81 -12.23 -19.05
CA HIS A 365 5.39 -12.39 -19.38
C HIS A 365 4.51 -11.43 -18.56
N ASP A 366 4.71 -11.35 -17.24
CA ASP A 366 3.96 -10.43 -16.37
C ASP A 366 4.14 -8.96 -16.79
N PHE A 367 5.33 -8.63 -17.29
CA PHE A 367 5.71 -7.26 -17.64
C PHE A 367 5.68 -6.96 -19.14
N LYS A 368 5.24 -7.90 -19.99
CA LYS A 368 5.24 -7.77 -21.47
C LYS A 368 6.60 -7.29 -22.02
N THR A 369 7.68 -7.80 -21.44
CA THR A 369 9.05 -7.50 -21.88
C THR A 369 9.53 -8.61 -22.81
N GLU A 370 10.29 -8.26 -23.85
CA GLU A 370 10.86 -9.27 -24.75
C GLU A 370 11.89 -10.13 -24.01
N TRP A 371 11.95 -11.44 -24.27
CA TRP A 371 12.84 -12.34 -23.54
C TRP A 371 13.33 -13.53 -24.36
N VAL A 372 14.50 -14.04 -24.01
CA VAL A 372 15.04 -15.29 -24.57
C VAL A 372 16.09 -15.93 -23.65
N VAL A 373 16.28 -17.25 -23.80
CA VAL A 373 17.36 -18.00 -23.17
C VAL A 373 18.42 -18.33 -24.22
N VAL A 374 19.68 -17.95 -23.94
CA VAL A 374 20.84 -18.23 -24.80
C VAL A 374 21.91 -18.91 -23.96
N LYS A 375 22.19 -20.18 -24.25
CA LYS A 375 23.07 -21.01 -23.42
C LYS A 375 24.05 -21.80 -24.26
N GLY A 376 25.30 -21.90 -23.83
CA GLY A 376 26.29 -22.78 -24.43
C GLY A 376 26.26 -24.16 -23.80
N ILE A 377 26.51 -25.21 -24.59
CA ILE A 377 26.55 -26.59 -24.10
C ILE A 377 27.88 -26.86 -23.39
N LYS A 378 27.83 -27.11 -22.07
CA LYS A 378 29.03 -27.37 -21.24
C LYS A 378 29.33 -28.85 -20.99
N ASP A 379 28.30 -29.70 -20.96
CA ASP A 379 28.34 -31.15 -20.70
C ASP A 379 27.03 -31.80 -21.18
N PHE A 380 26.88 -33.11 -20.96
CA PHE A 380 25.66 -33.87 -21.21
C PHE A 380 25.14 -34.50 -19.92
N VAL A 381 23.80 -34.54 -19.76
CA VAL A 381 23.17 -35.05 -18.52
C VAL A 381 23.44 -36.55 -18.29
N ASP A 382 23.70 -37.32 -19.35
CA ASP A 382 23.97 -38.77 -19.28
C ASP A 382 25.46 -39.13 -19.20
N GLU A 383 26.37 -38.15 -19.27
CA GLU A 383 27.81 -38.39 -19.19
C GLU A 383 28.29 -38.18 -17.76
N MET A 384 28.80 -39.24 -17.12
CA MET A 384 29.32 -39.22 -15.74
C MET A 384 30.58 -38.37 -15.56
N GLN A 385 31.14 -37.80 -16.64
CA GLN A 385 32.29 -36.91 -16.57
C GLN A 385 31.81 -35.49 -16.24
N SER A 386 32.16 -34.98 -15.06
CA SER A 386 31.97 -33.58 -14.72
C SER A 386 32.58 -32.69 -15.82
N SER A 387 31.81 -31.73 -16.35
CA SER A 387 32.33 -30.76 -17.33
C SER A 387 33.65 -30.17 -16.84
N SER A 388 34.66 -30.16 -17.71
CA SER A 388 35.90 -29.45 -17.38
C SER A 388 35.57 -27.96 -17.18
N LYS A 389 36.24 -27.30 -16.23
CA LYS A 389 36.12 -25.85 -16.02
C LYS A 389 36.34 -25.06 -17.32
N LYS A 390 37.18 -25.59 -18.22
CA LYS A 390 37.46 -25.05 -19.56
C LYS A 390 36.25 -25.13 -20.49
N TRP A 391 35.52 -26.25 -20.53
CA TRP A 391 34.29 -26.36 -21.34
C TRP A 391 33.20 -25.41 -20.89
N LYS A 392 33.04 -25.24 -19.57
CA LYS A 392 32.09 -24.27 -19.02
C LYS A 392 32.41 -22.83 -19.43
N GLN A 393 33.68 -22.45 -19.38
CA GLN A 393 34.14 -21.14 -19.85
C GLN A 393 33.88 -20.96 -21.35
N ILE A 394 34.23 -21.96 -22.17
CA ILE A 394 33.97 -21.93 -23.61
C ILE A 394 32.47 -21.77 -23.87
N ALA A 395 31.62 -22.59 -23.26
CA ALA A 395 30.17 -22.50 -23.39
C ALA A 395 29.62 -21.11 -23.06
N CYS A 396 30.08 -20.49 -21.96
CA CYS A 396 29.66 -19.14 -21.58
C CYS A 396 30.09 -18.08 -22.62
N VAL A 397 31.34 -18.15 -23.10
CA VAL A 397 31.88 -17.21 -24.09
C VAL A 397 31.20 -17.37 -25.45
N MET A 398 30.92 -18.60 -25.87
CA MET A 398 30.18 -18.90 -27.09
C MET A 398 28.77 -18.29 -27.01
N ALA A 399 28.04 -18.47 -25.90
CA ALA A 399 26.70 -17.93 -25.71
C ALA A 399 26.65 -16.39 -25.79
N VAL A 400 27.54 -15.69 -25.06
CA VAL A 400 27.58 -14.21 -25.12
C VAL A 400 28.06 -13.72 -26.49
N SER A 401 28.95 -14.44 -27.19
CA SER A 401 29.44 -13.99 -28.51
C SER A 401 28.33 -13.95 -29.57
N VAL A 402 27.35 -14.86 -29.48
CA VAL A 402 26.15 -14.85 -30.33
C VAL A 402 25.32 -13.60 -30.04
N LEU A 403 25.18 -13.22 -28.75
CA LEU A 403 24.49 -12.00 -28.36
C LEU A 403 25.24 -10.73 -28.79
N ALA A 404 26.56 -10.69 -28.60
CA ALA A 404 27.37 -9.57 -29.03
C ALA A 404 27.27 -9.34 -30.55
N ASN A 405 27.20 -10.43 -31.34
CA ASN A 405 27.00 -10.36 -32.78
C ASN A 405 25.69 -9.64 -33.16
N ILE A 406 24.56 -10.01 -32.54
CA ILE A 406 23.27 -9.36 -32.84
C ILE A 406 23.18 -7.95 -32.26
N LEU A 407 23.82 -7.68 -31.12
CA LEU A 407 23.81 -6.37 -30.48
C LEU A 407 24.71 -5.35 -31.20
N ASN A 408 25.53 -5.80 -32.16
CA ASN A 408 26.29 -4.93 -33.05
C ASN A 408 25.42 -4.17 -34.05
N ASP A 409 24.19 -4.64 -34.32
CA ASP A 409 23.24 -3.92 -35.17
C ASP A 409 22.10 -3.33 -34.33
N PRO A 410 22.24 -2.07 -33.84
CA PRO A 410 21.24 -1.44 -32.99
C PRO A 410 19.90 -1.16 -33.70
N VAL A 411 19.88 -1.18 -35.04
CA VAL A 411 18.66 -0.91 -35.83
C VAL A 411 17.60 -1.98 -35.58
N ILE A 412 18.02 -3.22 -35.32
CA ILE A 412 17.14 -4.35 -34.98
C ILE A 412 16.21 -4.02 -33.80
N PHE A 413 16.72 -3.24 -32.82
CA PHE A 413 16.04 -2.93 -31.57
C PHE A 413 15.48 -1.51 -31.54
N GLN A 414 15.52 -0.78 -32.65
CA GLN A 414 15.13 0.63 -32.71
C GLN A 414 13.64 0.82 -32.40
N ASP A 415 12.79 -0.06 -32.95
CA ASP A 415 11.34 -0.01 -32.80
C ASP A 415 10.82 -0.80 -31.58
N TRP A 416 11.71 -1.46 -30.84
CA TRP A 416 11.30 -2.25 -29.68
C TRP A 416 10.92 -1.31 -28.54
N PRO A 417 9.72 -1.47 -27.96
CA PRO A 417 9.33 -0.63 -26.84
C PRO A 417 10.22 -0.94 -25.64
N TYR A 418 10.74 0.09 -24.99
CA TYR A 418 11.21 -0.10 -23.61
C TYR A 418 10.05 -0.60 -22.76
N PHE A 419 10.34 -1.36 -21.71
CA PHE A 419 9.36 -1.61 -20.66
C PHE A 419 8.89 -0.26 -20.08
N ASN A 420 7.78 0.22 -20.62
CA ASN A 420 6.90 1.13 -19.94
C ASN A 420 6.08 0.24 -19.00
N ALA A 421 6.58 0.01 -17.78
CA ALA A 421 5.67 -0.19 -16.65
C ALA A 421 4.65 0.91 -16.80
N GLY A 422 3.42 0.52 -17.12
CA GLY A 422 2.35 1.46 -17.37
C GLY A 422 2.26 2.34 -16.16
N ILE A 423 2.73 3.58 -16.28
CA ILE A 423 2.31 4.61 -15.35
C ILE A 423 0.79 4.70 -15.50
N ALA A 424 0.24 4.58 -16.71
CA ALA A 424 -1.20 4.44 -16.91
C ALA A 424 -1.82 3.22 -16.19
N SER A 425 -1.17 2.05 -16.15
CA SER A 425 -1.73 0.85 -15.48
C SER A 425 -1.53 0.85 -13.97
N SER A 426 -0.37 1.31 -13.46
CA SER A 426 -0.13 1.47 -12.03
C SER A 426 -0.91 2.63 -11.44
N VAL A 427 -1.04 3.75 -12.18
CA VAL A 427 -1.93 4.87 -11.83
C VAL A 427 -3.36 4.43 -11.92
N SER A 428 -3.81 3.66 -12.93
CA SER A 428 -5.20 3.19 -12.96
C SER A 428 -5.49 2.20 -11.84
N THR A 429 -4.57 1.29 -11.52
CA THR A 429 -4.69 0.39 -10.37
C THR A 429 -4.72 1.18 -9.06
N TYR A 430 -3.80 2.12 -8.86
CA TYR A 430 -3.77 2.97 -7.67
C TYR A 430 -5.03 3.84 -7.57
N THR A 431 -5.45 4.47 -8.66
CA THR A 431 -6.68 5.28 -8.72
C THR A 431 -7.89 4.43 -8.39
N SER A 432 -7.98 3.21 -8.90
CA SER A 432 -9.09 2.29 -8.60
C SER A 432 -9.08 1.87 -7.13
N ALA A 433 -7.90 1.59 -6.56
CA ALA A 433 -7.74 1.29 -5.14
C ALA A 433 -8.13 2.48 -4.26
N LEU A 434 -7.68 3.69 -4.63
CA LEU A 434 -8.01 4.95 -3.96
C LEU A 434 -9.53 5.20 -3.98
N LYS A 435 -10.18 5.10 -5.15
CA LYS A 435 -11.64 5.22 -5.28
C LYS A 435 -12.38 4.20 -4.42
N THR A 436 -11.93 2.95 -4.43
CA THR A 436 -12.51 1.87 -3.58
C THR A 436 -12.38 2.21 -2.09
N SER A 437 -11.20 2.66 -1.66
CA SER A 437 -10.93 3.05 -0.27
C SER A 437 -11.82 4.23 0.17
N ILE A 438 -11.93 5.26 -0.67
CA ILE A 438 -12.83 6.40 -0.42
C ILE A 438 -14.27 5.92 -0.29
N MET A 439 -14.75 5.11 -1.23
CA MET A 439 -16.13 4.63 -1.21
C MET A 439 -16.46 3.87 0.07
N TYR A 440 -15.52 3.07 0.58
CA TYR A 440 -15.64 2.35 1.84
C TYR A 440 -15.65 3.29 3.05
N HIS A 441 -14.66 4.18 3.17
CA HIS A 441 -14.50 5.05 4.33
C HIS A 441 -15.54 6.17 4.43
N THR A 442 -16.22 6.51 3.32
CA THR A 442 -17.27 7.53 3.29
C THR A 442 -18.68 6.94 3.09
N GLU A 443 -18.85 5.60 3.14
CA GLU A 443 -20.15 4.97 2.90
C GLU A 443 -21.19 5.39 3.94
N PHE A 444 -20.78 5.49 5.19
CA PHE A 444 -21.66 5.79 6.32
C PHE A 444 -21.29 7.12 6.97
N GLN A 445 -22.29 7.83 7.47
CA GLN A 445 -22.08 9.04 8.27
C GLN A 445 -21.37 8.69 9.60
N PRO A 446 -20.45 9.53 10.08
CA PRO A 446 -19.91 9.40 11.43
C PRO A 446 -21.05 9.41 12.46
N LYS A 447 -21.18 8.34 13.24
CA LYS A 447 -22.25 8.21 14.24
C LYS A 447 -22.02 9.21 15.37
N LEU A 448 -22.80 10.28 15.42
CA LEU A 448 -22.79 11.25 16.52
C LEU A 448 -23.57 10.74 17.73
N LEU A 449 -24.76 10.16 17.49
CA LEU A 449 -25.61 9.49 18.47
C LEU A 449 -26.26 8.24 17.81
N ALA A 450 -26.47 7.17 18.58
CA ALA A 450 -27.19 6.00 18.09
C ALA A 450 -28.70 6.31 18.00
N SER A 451 -29.17 6.60 16.78
CA SER A 451 -30.60 6.72 16.40
C SER A 451 -31.19 5.34 16.09
N ARG A 452 -32.47 5.12 16.41
CA ARG A 452 -33.21 3.88 16.03
C ARG A 452 -33.46 3.84 14.52
N THR A 453 -33.67 4.99 13.89
CA THR A 453 -33.96 5.15 12.46
C THR A 453 -32.69 5.19 11.60
N ILE A 454 -31.59 5.78 12.11
CA ILE A 454 -30.36 6.07 11.34
C ILE A 454 -29.15 5.19 11.73
N SER A 455 -29.36 4.09 12.45
CA SER A 455 -28.28 3.27 13.02
C SER A 455 -27.17 2.87 12.03
N ASN A 456 -27.45 2.78 10.72
CA ASN A 456 -26.49 2.58 9.60
C ASN A 456 -26.90 3.34 8.30
N ALA A 457 -27.32 4.61 8.37
CA ALA A 457 -27.70 5.33 7.14
C ALA A 457 -26.50 5.59 6.23
N LYS A 458 -26.65 5.25 4.94
CA LYS A 458 -25.65 5.56 3.91
C LYS A 458 -25.59 7.06 3.70
N THR A 459 -24.38 7.58 3.49
CA THR A 459 -24.12 8.99 3.18
C THR A 459 -25.02 9.49 2.06
N ASP A 460 -25.12 8.76 0.95
CA ASP A 460 -25.90 9.18 -0.22
C ASP A 460 -27.43 9.16 0.01
N GLU A 461 -27.92 8.39 0.98
CA GLU A 461 -29.34 8.32 1.29
C GLU A 461 -29.82 9.50 2.14
N ILE A 462 -28.95 9.98 3.03
CA ILE A 462 -29.27 11.05 4.00
C ILE A 462 -28.75 12.42 3.57
N PHE A 463 -27.69 12.46 2.75
CA PHE A 463 -27.09 13.71 2.29
C PHE A 463 -28.14 14.57 1.60
N THR A 464 -28.27 15.81 2.06
CA THR A 464 -29.17 16.80 1.51
C THR A 464 -28.29 17.95 1.01
N ASN A 465 -28.55 18.41 -0.21
CA ASN A 465 -27.75 19.46 -0.81
C ASN A 465 -27.76 20.70 0.09
N LEU A 466 -26.59 21.32 0.25
CA LEU A 466 -26.44 22.54 1.03
C LEU A 466 -26.62 23.74 0.11
N LEU A 467 -27.18 24.83 0.64
CA LEU A 467 -27.09 26.11 -0.03
C LEU A 467 -25.65 26.61 0.06
N ILE A 468 -25.05 26.83 -1.10
CA ILE A 468 -23.67 27.28 -1.24
C ILE A 468 -23.67 28.52 -2.14
N GLN A 469 -22.82 29.50 -1.84
CA GLN A 469 -22.67 30.72 -2.63
C GLN A 469 -21.20 31.04 -2.94
N HIS A 470 -20.97 31.61 -4.12
CA HIS A 470 -19.70 32.21 -4.50
C HIS A 470 -19.52 33.57 -3.84
N GLY A 471 -18.29 33.81 -3.36
CA GLY A 471 -17.89 35.05 -2.74
C GLY A 471 -18.30 35.15 -1.27
N ARG A 472 -17.53 35.98 -0.56
CA ARG A 472 -17.82 36.45 0.79
C ARG A 472 -17.23 37.85 0.91
N LYS A 473 -17.99 38.85 1.38
CA LYS A 473 -17.39 40.13 1.79
C LYS A 473 -16.74 39.90 3.15
N ALA A 474 -15.41 39.86 3.21
CA ALA A 474 -14.68 39.79 4.47
C ALA A 474 -15.14 40.93 5.40
N LEU A 475 -15.27 40.65 6.71
CA LEU A 475 -15.57 41.70 7.68
C LEU A 475 -14.30 42.54 7.86
N ILE A 476 -14.22 43.67 7.16
CA ILE A 476 -13.12 44.63 7.31
C ILE A 476 -13.24 45.22 8.71
N ARG A 477 -12.31 44.85 9.59
CA ARG A 477 -12.18 45.45 10.91
C ARG A 477 -11.47 46.78 10.74
N ASN A 478 -12.24 47.87 10.79
CA ASN A 478 -11.65 49.16 11.13
C ASN A 478 -11.46 49.17 12.65
N ASP A 479 -10.28 49.56 13.13
CA ASP A 479 -9.86 49.51 14.55
C ASP A 479 -10.80 50.24 15.53
N GLU A 480 -11.81 50.99 15.03
CA GLU A 480 -12.72 51.81 15.84
C GLU A 480 -14.13 51.20 16.05
N THR A 481 -14.48 50.07 15.41
CA THR A 481 -15.82 49.46 15.55
C THR A 481 -15.77 48.04 16.13
N TYR A 482 -16.05 47.92 17.43
CA TYR A 482 -16.21 46.65 18.12
C TYR A 482 -17.58 46.03 17.77
N TYR A 483 -17.60 45.06 16.86
CA TYR A 483 -18.81 44.26 16.59
C TYR A 483 -19.03 43.23 17.71
N SER A 484 -20.27 43.12 18.21
CA SER A 484 -20.64 42.03 19.10
C SER A 484 -20.67 40.70 18.34
N ARG A 485 -20.34 39.58 19.00
CA ARG A 485 -20.40 38.22 18.43
C ARG A 485 -21.77 37.90 17.80
N SER A 486 -22.85 38.46 18.32
CA SER A 486 -24.20 38.36 17.74
C SER A 486 -24.29 39.00 16.35
N LYS A 487 -23.77 40.23 16.18
CA LYS A 487 -23.75 40.92 14.88
C LYS A 487 -22.83 40.22 13.87
N GLU A 488 -21.70 39.65 14.31
CA GLU A 488 -20.83 38.83 13.46
C GLU A 488 -21.55 37.57 12.97
N LEU A 489 -22.29 36.88 13.85
CA LEU A 489 -23.08 35.69 13.50
C LEU A 489 -24.27 36.01 12.57
N GLU A 490 -24.88 37.19 12.67
CA GLU A 490 -25.92 37.68 11.74
C GLU A 490 -25.35 38.05 10.35
N TYR A 491 -24.09 38.44 10.30
CA TYR A 491 -23.41 38.77 9.05
C TYR A 491 -22.96 37.50 8.30
N TYR A 492 -22.41 36.51 9.00
CA TYR A 492 -22.00 35.23 8.40
C TYR A 492 -23.22 34.39 7.99
N GLY A 493 -23.21 33.84 6.77
CA GLY A 493 -24.30 33.02 6.24
C GLY A 493 -25.46 33.81 5.60
N LYS A 494 -25.38 35.14 5.48
CA LYS A 494 -26.33 35.90 4.65
C LYS A 494 -26.12 35.58 3.17
N ILE A 495 -27.20 35.15 2.52
CA ILE A 495 -27.21 34.93 1.08
C ILE A 495 -27.06 36.30 0.40
N SER A 496 -25.89 36.56 -0.12
CA SER A 496 -25.54 37.84 -0.76
C SER A 496 -24.61 37.67 -1.97
N GLY A 497 -24.12 36.44 -2.19
CA GLY A 497 -23.32 36.06 -3.35
C GLY A 497 -24.14 35.33 -4.41
N THR A 498 -23.46 34.86 -5.46
CA THR A 498 -24.10 34.08 -6.52
C THR A 498 -24.28 32.63 -6.05
N PRO A 499 -25.50 32.05 -6.05
CA PRO A 499 -25.70 30.67 -5.65
C PRO A 499 -24.94 29.67 -6.53
N VAL A 500 -24.35 28.66 -5.90
CA VAL A 500 -23.76 27.48 -6.55
C VAL A 500 -24.87 26.46 -6.75
N LYS A 501 -25.10 26.04 -8.00
CA LYS A 501 -26.14 25.04 -8.31
C LYS A 501 -25.61 23.61 -8.16
N HIS A 502 -24.35 23.40 -8.56
CA HIS A 502 -23.66 22.12 -8.43
C HIS A 502 -22.28 22.31 -7.81
N CYS A 503 -21.88 21.40 -6.92
CA CYS A 503 -20.58 21.43 -6.25
C CYS A 503 -19.39 21.50 -7.21
N SER A 504 -19.56 21.04 -8.45
CA SER A 504 -18.55 21.10 -9.51
C SER A 504 -18.28 22.50 -10.04
N GLU A 505 -19.23 23.44 -9.93
CA GLU A 505 -19.04 24.86 -10.27
C GLU A 505 -17.98 25.51 -9.36
N ILE A 506 -17.84 25.00 -8.13
CA ILE A 506 -16.78 25.40 -7.20
C ILE A 506 -15.40 25.05 -7.74
N LEU A 507 -15.29 24.02 -8.59
CA LEU A 507 -14.02 23.57 -9.18
C LEU A 507 -13.74 24.26 -10.51
N LEU A 508 -14.74 24.41 -11.38
CA LEU A 508 -14.57 24.96 -12.72
C LEU A 508 -14.49 26.48 -12.76
N GLY A 509 -15.31 27.18 -11.99
CA GLY A 509 -15.41 28.63 -12.03
C GLY A 509 -16.56 29.20 -12.82
N MET A 510 -16.66 30.52 -12.76
CA MET A 510 -17.60 31.25 -13.59
C MET A 510 -17.08 31.25 -15.03
N ILE A 511 -17.99 31.26 -16.01
CA ILE A 511 -17.69 31.23 -17.46
C ILE A 511 -16.76 32.38 -17.89
N ASP A 512 -16.67 33.45 -17.11
CA ASP A 512 -15.83 34.64 -17.35
C ASP A 512 -14.46 34.63 -16.61
N ASP A 513 -14.13 33.59 -15.84
CA ASP A 513 -12.83 33.49 -15.14
C ASP A 513 -11.72 33.04 -16.11
N GLN A 514 -10.85 33.95 -16.57
CA GLN A 514 -9.66 33.61 -17.39
C GLN A 514 -8.56 32.86 -16.61
N GLU A 515 -8.69 32.70 -15.28
CA GLU A 515 -7.70 32.03 -14.42
C GLU A 515 -8.25 30.74 -13.77
N SER A 516 -7.47 29.65 -13.82
CA SER A 516 -7.83 28.38 -13.19
C SER A 516 -7.86 28.48 -11.65
N ALA A 517 -8.93 27.99 -11.02
CA ALA A 517 -9.10 28.00 -9.56
C ALA A 517 -8.33 26.88 -8.86
N ASN A 518 -7.02 27.07 -8.77
CA ASN A 518 -6.13 26.10 -8.13
C ASN A 518 -6.13 26.22 -6.59
N SER A 519 -6.67 27.31 -6.02
CA SER A 519 -6.81 27.51 -4.56
C SER A 519 -8.22 27.98 -4.19
N ILE A 520 -8.93 27.17 -3.41
CA ILE A 520 -10.34 27.36 -3.05
C ILE A 520 -10.46 27.41 -1.52
N LEU A 521 -11.10 28.44 -0.99
CA LEU A 521 -11.45 28.55 0.42
C LEU A 521 -12.97 28.38 0.60
N VAL A 522 -13.36 27.37 1.38
CA VAL A 522 -14.74 27.08 1.76
C VAL A 522 -14.96 27.47 3.21
N VAL A 523 -15.85 28.42 3.43
CA VAL A 523 -16.14 29.00 4.75
C VAL A 523 -17.54 28.60 5.19
N GLY A 524 -17.73 28.45 6.49
CA GLY A 524 -19.06 28.23 7.05
C GLY A 524 -19.06 28.09 8.57
N LYS A 525 -20.22 28.33 9.19
CA LYS A 525 -20.40 28.26 10.64
C LYS A 525 -20.08 26.86 11.21
N ALA A 526 -19.91 26.77 12.52
CA ALA A 526 -19.76 25.48 13.19
C ALA A 526 -21.02 24.63 12.97
N GLY A 527 -20.85 23.33 12.71
CA GLY A 527 -21.97 22.41 12.46
C GLY A 527 -22.69 22.57 11.11
N ILE A 528 -22.29 23.52 10.26
CA ILE A 528 -23.00 23.81 8.99
C ILE A 528 -22.80 22.75 7.90
N GLY A 529 -21.92 21.77 8.13
CA GLY A 529 -21.69 20.65 7.19
C GLY A 529 -20.39 20.73 6.37
N LYS A 530 -19.41 21.58 6.71
CA LYS A 530 -18.13 21.69 5.97
C LYS A 530 -17.40 20.35 5.76
N SER A 531 -17.23 19.57 6.82
CA SER A 531 -16.55 18.26 6.75
C SER A 531 -17.36 17.24 5.94
N LEU A 532 -18.68 17.23 6.12
CA LEU A 532 -19.58 16.37 5.34
C LEU A 532 -19.55 16.74 3.84
N PHE A 533 -19.51 18.03 3.54
CA PHE A 533 -19.33 18.53 2.18
C PHE A 533 -18.01 18.05 1.56
N CYS A 534 -16.89 18.12 2.28
CA CYS A 534 -15.60 17.58 1.82
C CYS A 534 -15.66 16.08 1.52
N GLN A 535 -16.28 15.30 2.43
CA GLN A 535 -16.49 13.87 2.24
C GLN A 535 -17.38 13.57 1.04
N LYS A 536 -18.44 14.37 0.82
CA LYS A 536 -19.30 14.20 -0.34
C LYS A 536 -18.57 14.52 -1.65
N VAL A 537 -17.77 15.59 -1.71
CA VAL A 537 -16.98 15.95 -2.90
C VAL A 537 -16.02 14.82 -3.30
N ILE A 538 -15.22 14.30 -2.36
CA ILE A 538 -14.28 13.21 -2.66
C ILE A 538 -15.00 11.90 -3.01
N ARG A 539 -16.15 11.64 -2.40
CA ARG A 539 -17.00 10.48 -2.71
C ARG A 539 -17.61 10.57 -4.11
N ASP A 540 -18.13 11.73 -4.49
CA ASP A 540 -18.69 11.97 -5.82
C ASP A 540 -17.60 11.82 -6.88
N TRP A 541 -16.36 12.23 -6.59
CA TRP A 541 -15.24 11.94 -7.47
C TRP A 541 -14.99 10.43 -7.59
N ALA A 542 -14.99 9.70 -6.46
CA ALA A 542 -14.77 8.26 -6.46
C ALA A 542 -15.87 7.48 -7.18
N ASN A 543 -17.12 7.94 -7.11
CA ASN A 543 -18.26 7.38 -7.84
C ASN A 543 -18.37 7.86 -9.30
N ASN A 544 -17.44 8.73 -9.74
CA ASN A 544 -17.47 9.40 -11.04
C ASN A 544 -18.71 10.28 -11.27
N GLU A 545 -19.30 10.83 -10.21
CA GLU A 545 -20.49 11.70 -10.24
C GLU A 545 -20.16 13.18 -10.15
N LEU A 546 -19.02 13.53 -9.52
CA LEU A 546 -18.64 14.92 -9.27
C LEU A 546 -18.65 15.78 -10.54
N LEU A 547 -18.29 15.19 -11.67
CA LEU A 547 -18.12 15.89 -12.94
C LEU A 547 -19.21 15.52 -13.98
N ARG A 548 -20.21 14.69 -13.64
CA ARG A 548 -21.25 14.23 -14.59
C ARG A 548 -22.25 15.30 -15.02
N ALA A 549 -22.45 16.32 -14.18
CA ALA A 549 -23.49 17.34 -14.39
C ALA A 549 -23.08 18.45 -15.38
N LEU A 550 -21.90 18.38 -15.99
CA LEU A 550 -21.34 19.44 -16.82
C LEU A 550 -21.03 18.90 -18.22
N GLU A 551 -21.77 19.38 -19.22
CA GLU A 551 -21.62 19.01 -20.63
C GLU A 551 -20.45 19.75 -21.35
N SER A 552 -19.57 20.43 -20.60
CA SER A 552 -18.55 21.35 -21.14
C SER A 552 -17.20 20.70 -21.42
N THR A 553 -16.45 21.26 -22.38
CA THR A 553 -15.19 20.75 -22.95
C THR A 553 -13.93 21.12 -22.15
N GLU A 554 -14.04 21.96 -21.11
CA GLU A 554 -12.91 22.47 -20.30
C GLU A 554 -12.87 21.86 -18.87
N MET A 555 -12.88 20.52 -18.75
CA MET A 555 -12.91 19.86 -17.44
C MET A 555 -11.53 19.39 -16.94
N PRO A 556 -11.20 19.58 -15.65
CA PRO A 556 -9.99 19.01 -15.06
C PRO A 556 -10.13 17.47 -14.97
N ASN A 557 -9.23 16.76 -15.64
CA ASN A 557 -9.15 15.29 -15.61
C ASN A 557 -8.50 14.81 -14.30
N LEU A 558 -9.24 14.90 -13.19
CA LEU A 558 -8.74 14.53 -11.86
C LEU A 558 -8.56 13.00 -11.73
N LYS A 559 -7.31 12.56 -11.55
CA LYS A 559 -6.94 11.16 -11.28
C LYS A 559 -6.70 10.85 -9.81
N PHE A 560 -6.37 11.84 -8.98
CA PHE A 560 -6.16 11.63 -7.55
C PHE A 560 -6.84 12.72 -6.74
N VAL A 561 -7.55 12.30 -5.69
CA VAL A 561 -8.14 13.21 -4.71
C VAL A 561 -7.80 12.73 -3.31
N TYR A 562 -7.23 13.62 -2.50
CA TYR A 562 -6.81 13.33 -1.13
C TYR A 562 -7.60 14.18 -0.13
N LEU A 563 -7.98 13.61 1.01
CA LEU A 563 -8.65 14.32 2.11
C LEU A 563 -7.76 14.28 3.36
N LEU A 564 -7.18 15.42 3.72
CA LEU A 564 -6.35 15.58 4.90
C LEU A 564 -7.10 16.45 5.90
N THR A 565 -7.39 15.92 7.09
CA THR A 565 -7.99 16.72 8.16
C THR A 565 -6.91 17.35 9.02
N PHE A 566 -7.03 18.63 9.33
CA PHE A 566 -6.08 19.31 10.23
C PHE A 566 -6.07 18.70 11.64
N ARG A 567 -7.18 18.07 12.05
CA ARG A 567 -7.26 17.25 13.26
C ARG A 567 -6.28 16.09 13.26
N GLN A 568 -6.19 15.35 12.16
CA GLN A 568 -5.21 14.27 12.01
C GLN A 568 -3.79 14.82 11.89
N LEU A 569 -3.61 15.91 11.15
CA LEU A 569 -2.30 16.55 10.99
C LEU A 569 -1.73 17.04 12.34
N ASN A 570 -2.56 17.44 13.30
CA ASN A 570 -2.12 17.78 14.66
C ASN A 570 -1.42 16.60 15.37
N LEU A 571 -1.77 15.34 15.06
CA LEU A 571 -1.14 14.16 15.66
C LEU A 571 0.35 14.04 15.30
N LEU A 572 0.76 14.68 14.21
CA LEU A 572 2.14 14.68 13.71
C LEU A 572 3.05 15.65 14.47
N LYS A 573 2.49 16.54 15.30
CA LYS A 573 3.22 17.50 16.14
C LYS A 573 4.29 18.26 15.33
N ASN A 574 5.56 18.13 15.73
CA ASN A 574 6.70 18.82 15.11
C ASN A 574 7.51 17.91 14.13
N LYS A 575 6.92 16.79 13.68
CA LYS A 575 7.58 15.91 12.72
C LYS A 575 7.84 16.64 11.41
N HIS A 576 9.00 16.36 10.83
CA HIS A 576 9.35 16.81 9.49
C HIS A 576 9.07 15.66 8.52
N LEU A 577 8.19 15.92 7.56
CA LEU A 577 7.69 14.93 6.61
C LEU A 577 7.87 15.46 5.19
N THR A 578 7.90 14.54 4.24
CA THR A 578 7.81 14.80 2.80
C THR A 578 6.35 14.95 2.38
N LEU A 579 6.11 15.47 1.17
CA LEU A 579 4.76 15.54 0.62
C LEU A 579 4.12 14.15 0.49
N ARG A 580 4.88 13.15 0.02
CA ARG A 580 4.43 11.75 -0.10
C ARG A 580 3.95 11.19 1.24
N GLU A 581 4.74 11.39 2.30
CA GLU A 581 4.37 10.96 3.65
C GLU A 581 3.06 11.64 4.10
N ILE A 582 2.86 12.94 3.84
CA ILE A 582 1.61 13.64 4.18
C ILE A 582 0.41 13.12 3.37
N LEU A 583 0.56 12.87 2.06
CA LEU A 583 -0.55 12.35 1.25
C LEU A 583 -1.00 10.96 1.72
N ASN A 584 -0.07 10.11 2.18
CA ASN A 584 -0.38 8.81 2.79
C ASN A 584 -1.08 8.93 4.16
N PHE A 585 -1.11 10.12 4.79
CA PHE A 585 -1.90 10.37 6.02
C PHE A 585 -3.36 10.74 5.75
N SER A 586 -3.82 10.70 4.50
CA SER A 586 -5.20 11.01 4.12
C SER A 586 -6.21 10.11 4.85
N SER A 587 -7.30 10.71 5.33
CA SER A 587 -8.27 10.08 6.24
C SER A 587 -9.09 8.94 5.61
N VAL A 588 -9.00 8.81 4.30
CA VAL A 588 -9.80 7.91 3.47
C VAL A 588 -8.95 6.80 2.83
N LEU A 589 -7.70 6.66 3.24
CA LEU A 589 -6.78 5.62 2.75
C LEU A 589 -6.76 4.40 3.66
N ASN A 590 -6.53 3.23 3.05
CA ASN A 590 -6.22 1.97 3.72
C ASN A 590 -4.79 1.53 3.38
N ASP A 591 -4.32 0.43 3.99
CA ASP A 591 -2.96 -0.10 3.81
C ASP A 591 -2.61 -0.46 2.34
N LYS A 592 -3.61 -0.58 1.46
CA LYS A 592 -3.42 -0.85 0.02
C LYS A 592 -3.23 0.43 -0.81
N CYS A 593 -3.37 1.60 -0.21
CA CYS A 593 -3.31 2.90 -0.88
C CYS A 593 -2.03 3.69 -0.59
N ASP A 594 -0.98 3.01 -0.11
CA ASP A 594 0.33 3.63 0.03
C ASP A 594 0.87 4.05 -1.34
N ILE A 595 1.14 5.34 -1.49
CA ILE A 595 1.78 5.87 -2.69
C ILE A 595 3.18 5.25 -2.76
N ASN A 596 3.48 4.51 -3.84
CA ASN A 596 4.83 4.03 -4.16
C ASN A 596 5.64 5.11 -4.92
N GLU A 597 6.92 4.88 -5.22
CA GLU A 597 7.75 5.91 -5.86
C GLU A 597 7.28 6.24 -7.30
N SER A 598 6.84 5.25 -8.08
CA SER A 598 6.40 5.50 -9.46
C SER A 598 5.07 6.26 -9.54
N THR A 599 4.14 5.98 -8.63
CA THR A 599 2.90 6.76 -8.47
C THR A 599 3.20 8.17 -7.98
N PHE A 600 4.12 8.33 -7.03
CA PHE A 600 4.51 9.65 -6.55
C PHE A 600 5.14 10.50 -7.66
N GLU A 601 6.03 9.91 -8.47
CA GLU A 601 6.64 10.61 -9.60
C GLU A 601 5.58 11.08 -10.61
N TYR A 602 4.56 10.26 -10.86
CA TYR A 602 3.44 10.66 -11.70
C TYR A 602 2.65 11.83 -11.09
N ILE A 603 2.31 11.76 -9.80
CA ILE A 603 1.60 12.84 -9.09
C ILE A 603 2.37 14.17 -9.22
N VAL A 604 3.70 14.13 -9.08
CA VAL A 604 4.56 15.32 -9.20
C VAL A 604 4.58 15.86 -10.63
N LYS A 605 4.68 14.98 -11.63
CA LYS A 605 4.72 15.37 -13.06
C LYS A 605 3.36 15.80 -13.61
N HIS A 606 2.26 15.26 -13.07
CA HIS A 606 0.88 15.46 -13.50
C HIS A 606 0.05 16.16 -12.41
N SER A 607 0.61 17.17 -11.76
CA SER A 607 -0.03 17.91 -10.65
C SER A 607 -1.43 18.45 -10.98
N LYS A 608 -1.71 18.81 -12.24
CA LYS A 608 -3.03 19.26 -12.70
C LYS A 608 -4.14 18.20 -12.61
N GLU A 609 -3.76 16.93 -12.47
CA GLU A 609 -4.69 15.80 -12.31
C GLU A 609 -4.94 15.48 -10.81
N VAL A 610 -4.47 16.33 -9.90
CA VAL A 610 -4.51 16.13 -8.44
C VAL A 610 -5.39 17.17 -7.77
N MET A 611 -6.24 16.73 -6.85
CA MET A 611 -6.97 17.58 -5.92
C MET A 611 -6.63 17.21 -4.47
N ILE A 612 -6.44 18.21 -3.62
CA ILE A 612 -6.14 18.03 -2.20
C ILE A 612 -7.15 18.84 -1.39
N ILE A 613 -7.88 18.16 -0.51
CA ILE A 613 -8.83 18.75 0.41
C ILE A 613 -8.21 18.82 1.80
N LEU A 614 -8.09 20.02 2.36
CA LEU A 614 -7.59 20.32 3.69
C LEU A 614 -8.77 20.74 4.58
N ASP A 615 -9.30 19.81 5.38
CA ASP A 615 -10.50 20.05 6.18
C ASP A 615 -10.18 20.50 7.62
N GLY A 616 -10.80 21.60 8.05
CA GLY A 616 -10.82 22.07 9.44
C GLY A 616 -9.63 22.94 9.84
N TYR A 617 -9.25 23.95 9.04
CA TYR A 617 -8.12 24.83 9.37
C TYR A 617 -8.18 25.42 10.78
N ASP A 618 -9.39 25.78 11.24
CA ASP A 618 -9.62 26.33 12.58
C ASP A 618 -9.15 25.40 13.71
N GLU A 619 -9.07 24.10 13.45
CA GLU A 619 -8.66 23.05 14.38
C GLU A 619 -7.13 22.86 14.45
N TYR A 620 -6.34 23.43 13.53
CA TYR A 620 -4.90 23.22 13.51
C TYR A 620 -4.18 24.05 14.59
N SER A 621 -3.39 23.39 15.43
CA SER A 621 -2.68 24.03 16.54
C SER A 621 -1.57 24.98 16.08
N GLN A 622 -0.97 24.73 14.91
CA GLN A 622 0.11 25.53 14.33
C GLN A 622 -0.37 26.37 13.14
N LYS A 623 -1.66 26.73 13.10
CA LYS A 623 -2.25 27.50 11.98
C LYS A 623 -1.57 28.84 11.71
N THR A 624 -1.07 29.52 12.74
CA THR A 624 -0.28 30.75 12.58
C THR A 624 1.03 30.53 11.83
N SER A 625 1.56 29.30 11.83
CA SER A 625 2.78 28.93 11.08
C SER A 625 2.50 28.57 9.61
N ILE A 626 1.23 28.52 9.20
CA ILE A 626 0.82 28.33 7.79
C ILE A 626 0.78 29.68 7.06
N ASP A 627 0.93 30.80 7.78
CA ASP A 627 0.97 32.15 7.20
C ASP A 627 2.06 32.30 6.14
N GLY A 628 1.84 33.24 5.20
CA GLY A 628 2.69 33.42 4.01
C GLY A 628 4.15 33.78 4.29
N ASN A 629 4.53 34.04 5.54
CA ASN A 629 5.92 34.36 5.93
C ASN A 629 6.78 33.12 6.20
N SER A 630 6.18 31.93 6.26
CA SER A 630 6.91 30.66 6.37
C SER A 630 7.60 30.23 5.06
N GLU A 631 7.28 30.91 3.94
CA GLU A 631 7.70 30.53 2.58
C GLU A 631 9.22 30.45 2.38
N GLY A 632 9.97 31.43 2.90
CA GLY A 632 11.42 31.56 2.65
C GLY A 632 12.30 30.62 3.48
N ARG A 633 11.76 29.94 4.50
CA ARG A 633 12.57 29.14 5.43
C ARG A 633 12.82 27.70 4.98
N HIS A 634 12.07 27.22 3.99
CA HIS A 634 12.13 25.83 3.53
C HIS A 634 12.11 25.75 1.98
N PRO A 635 12.80 24.78 1.37
CA PRO A 635 12.86 24.65 -0.09
C PRO A 635 11.50 24.28 -0.70
N ASN A 636 11.25 24.70 -1.94
CA ASN A 636 10.08 24.31 -2.74
C ASN A 636 10.32 22.93 -3.38
N ASP A 637 10.51 21.91 -2.55
CA ASP A 637 10.86 20.55 -2.99
C ASP A 637 9.94 19.53 -2.29
N VAL A 638 9.19 18.78 -3.09
CA VAL A 638 8.23 17.76 -2.66
C VAL A 638 8.87 16.58 -1.93
N ARG A 639 10.17 16.34 -2.15
CA ARG A 639 10.94 15.25 -1.53
C ARG A 639 11.66 15.68 -0.25
N ARG A 640 11.68 16.98 0.08
CA ARG A 640 12.34 17.48 1.29
C ARG A 640 11.42 17.33 2.50
N LYS A 641 12.00 16.85 3.60
CA LYS A 641 11.33 16.80 4.90
C LYS A 641 11.22 18.21 5.47
N MET A 642 10.00 18.65 5.77
CA MET A 642 9.73 19.96 6.37
C MET A 642 8.53 19.87 7.33
N PRO A 643 8.31 20.87 8.20
CA PRO A 643 7.15 20.89 9.08
C PRO A 643 5.84 20.81 8.30
N VAL A 644 4.82 20.16 8.88
CA VAL A 644 3.49 20.02 8.25
C VAL A 644 2.90 21.37 7.87
N ALA A 645 3.02 22.38 8.74
CA ALA A 645 2.56 23.73 8.45
C ALA A 645 3.20 24.33 7.18
N ALA A 646 4.50 24.09 6.96
CA ALA A 646 5.21 24.56 5.78
C ALA A 646 4.76 23.81 4.51
N LEU A 647 4.51 22.49 4.59
CA LEU A 647 3.94 21.73 3.47
C LEU A 647 2.54 22.24 3.10
N CYS A 648 1.68 22.46 4.09
CA CYS A 648 0.35 23.04 3.86
C CYS A 648 0.47 24.41 3.21
N SER A 649 1.24 25.34 3.78
CA SER A 649 1.43 26.69 3.23
C SER A 649 1.89 26.65 1.76
N LYS A 650 2.89 25.82 1.44
CA LYS A 650 3.42 25.67 0.07
C LYS A 650 2.42 25.01 -0.90
N LEU A 651 1.60 24.06 -0.45
CA LEU A 651 0.52 23.49 -1.28
C LEU A 651 -0.52 24.55 -1.61
N ILE A 652 -0.97 25.30 -0.59
CA ILE A 652 -2.03 26.29 -0.72
C ILE A 652 -1.61 27.43 -1.66
N ASN A 653 -0.37 27.88 -1.55
CA ASN A 653 0.22 28.90 -2.42
C ASN A 653 0.73 28.36 -3.76
N GLY A 654 0.55 27.06 -4.05
CA GLY A 654 0.97 26.44 -5.32
C GLY A 654 2.48 26.42 -5.56
N LYS A 655 3.30 26.54 -4.50
CA LYS A 655 4.77 26.49 -4.57
C LYS A 655 5.29 25.06 -4.75
N ILE A 656 4.50 24.07 -4.35
CA ILE A 656 4.70 22.65 -4.63
C ILE A 656 3.40 22.09 -5.23
N LEU A 657 3.51 21.10 -6.14
CA LEU A 657 2.41 20.63 -6.98
C LEU A 657 1.67 21.77 -7.72
N GLN A 658 2.42 22.65 -8.37
CA GLN A 658 1.85 23.77 -9.12
C GLN A 658 0.81 23.28 -10.14
N GLY A 659 -0.41 23.79 -10.06
CA GLY A 659 -1.53 23.38 -10.92
C GLY A 659 -2.52 22.39 -10.29
N ALA A 660 -2.19 21.80 -9.14
CA ALA A 660 -3.16 21.01 -8.37
C ALA A 660 -4.28 21.90 -7.81
N ILE A 661 -5.48 21.34 -7.65
CA ILE A 661 -6.60 22.01 -6.98
C ILE A 661 -6.48 21.79 -5.48
N VAL A 662 -6.34 22.85 -4.70
CA VAL A 662 -6.28 22.80 -3.24
C VAL A 662 -7.51 23.48 -2.65
N MET A 663 -8.35 22.70 -1.94
CA MET A 663 -9.54 23.20 -1.26
C MET A 663 -9.34 23.17 0.25
N ILE A 664 -9.56 24.30 0.93
CA ILE A 664 -9.48 24.41 2.39
C ILE A 664 -10.85 24.71 2.97
N THR A 665 -11.18 24.12 4.11
CA THR A 665 -12.32 24.57 4.92
C THR A 665 -11.88 25.34 6.18
N SER A 666 -12.62 26.37 6.54
CA SER A 666 -12.39 27.15 7.77
C SER A 666 -13.69 27.76 8.31
N ARG A 667 -13.65 28.25 9.56
CA ARG A 667 -14.69 29.12 10.11
C ARG A 667 -14.48 30.57 9.64
N PRO A 668 -15.56 31.37 9.53
CA PRO A 668 -15.49 32.75 9.06
C PRO A 668 -14.43 33.59 9.77
N ASP A 669 -14.45 33.59 11.10
CA ASP A 669 -13.56 34.37 11.98
C ASP A 669 -12.09 33.93 11.91
N GLU A 670 -11.84 32.66 11.58
CA GLU A 670 -10.49 32.12 11.43
C GLU A 670 -9.95 32.35 10.01
N SER A 671 -10.79 32.26 8.98
CA SER A 671 -10.40 32.62 7.62
C SER A 671 -10.05 34.10 7.47
N ASP A 672 -10.73 35.00 8.19
CA ASP A 672 -10.45 36.43 8.12
C ASP A 672 -9.07 36.80 8.68
N LYS A 673 -8.48 35.91 9.49
CA LYS A 673 -7.12 36.03 10.05
C LYS A 673 -6.04 35.43 9.15
N MET A 674 -6.40 34.71 8.08
CA MET A 674 -5.44 34.11 7.15
C MET A 674 -4.79 35.20 6.28
N GLY A 675 -3.82 35.91 6.82
CA GLY A 675 -3.00 36.86 6.06
C GLY A 675 -1.98 36.16 5.16
N GLY A 676 -1.70 36.73 3.98
CA GLY A 676 -0.60 36.29 3.10
C GLY A 676 -0.88 35.04 2.26
N ILE A 677 -2.13 34.56 2.21
CA ILE A 677 -2.54 33.47 1.32
C ILE A 677 -3.48 34.03 0.24
N CYS A 678 -3.12 33.85 -1.03
CA CYS A 678 -3.92 34.28 -2.16
C CYS A 678 -4.85 33.15 -2.61
N TYR A 679 -6.09 33.16 -2.12
CA TYR A 679 -7.12 32.25 -2.62
C TYR A 679 -7.72 32.81 -3.90
N LYS A 680 -7.79 31.99 -4.94
CA LYS A 680 -8.41 32.37 -6.20
C LYS A 680 -9.93 32.30 -6.13
N ARG A 681 -10.47 31.45 -5.26
CA ARG A 681 -11.92 31.28 -5.09
C ARG A 681 -12.34 31.23 -3.64
N TYR A 682 -13.43 31.93 -3.36
CA TYR A 682 -14.08 31.96 -2.05
C TYR A 682 -15.49 31.43 -2.18
N VAL A 683 -15.86 30.51 -1.28
CA VAL A 683 -17.17 29.87 -1.23
C VAL A 683 -17.67 29.87 0.21
N GLU A 684 -18.95 30.17 0.40
CA GLU A 684 -19.60 30.09 1.71
C GLU A 684 -20.73 29.06 1.70
N ILE A 685 -20.70 28.14 2.66
CA ILE A 685 -21.79 27.21 2.94
C ILE A 685 -22.76 27.92 3.88
N ALA A 686 -23.95 28.21 3.37
CA ALA A 686 -25.00 28.88 4.12
C ALA A 686 -25.78 27.92 5.01
N GLY A 687 -25.98 26.66 4.63
CA GLY A 687 -26.78 25.68 5.39
C GLY A 687 -27.98 25.17 4.61
N PHE A 688 -29.08 24.86 5.30
CA PHE A 688 -30.34 24.41 4.70
C PHE A 688 -31.34 25.54 4.48
N SER A 689 -31.95 25.63 3.30
CA SER A 689 -33.22 26.35 3.10
C SER A 689 -34.38 25.59 3.74
N ALA A 690 -35.56 26.21 3.84
CA ALA A 690 -36.76 25.54 4.35
C ALA A 690 -37.11 24.27 3.54
N GLU A 691 -36.89 24.28 2.23
CA GLU A 691 -37.07 23.14 1.34
C GLU A 691 -36.07 22.03 1.64
N GLN A 692 -34.81 22.38 1.91
CA GLN A 692 -33.76 21.42 2.27
C GLN A 692 -34.02 20.82 3.67
N VAL A 693 -34.53 21.61 4.64
CA VAL A 693 -34.99 21.07 5.93
C VAL A 693 -36.10 20.04 5.71
N LYS A 694 -37.10 20.37 4.88
CA LYS A 694 -38.18 19.45 4.52
C LYS A 694 -37.67 18.18 3.85
N GLU A 695 -36.70 18.30 2.93
CA GLU A 695 -36.07 17.17 2.27
C GLU A 695 -35.31 16.27 3.26
N TYR A 696 -34.53 16.88 4.16
CA TYR A 696 -33.76 16.16 5.17
C TYR A 696 -34.69 15.37 6.10
N ILE A 697 -35.77 15.99 6.61
CA ILE A 697 -36.75 15.30 7.46
C ILE A 697 -37.37 14.11 6.71
N LYS A 698 -37.73 14.28 5.43
CA LYS A 698 -38.26 13.18 4.61
C LYS A 698 -37.27 12.03 4.47
N LYS A 699 -35.98 12.33 4.28
CA LYS A 699 -34.92 11.32 4.20
C LYS A 699 -34.68 10.64 5.54
N TYR A 700 -34.66 11.39 6.63
CA TYR A 700 -34.50 10.90 8.00
C TYR A 700 -35.59 9.88 8.33
N PHE A 701 -36.87 10.25 8.18
CA PHE A 701 -38.01 9.40 8.54
C PHE A 701 -38.55 8.55 7.38
N LYS A 702 -37.72 8.25 6.37
CA LYS A 702 -38.15 7.54 5.16
C LYS A 702 -38.89 6.21 5.43
N LYS A 703 -38.56 5.54 6.53
CA LYS A 703 -39.14 4.24 6.93
C LYS A 703 -40.42 4.36 7.76
N ASN A 704 -40.73 5.53 8.32
CA ASN A 704 -41.90 5.74 9.19
C ASN A 704 -42.70 6.95 8.70
N GLU A 705 -43.68 6.69 7.83
CA GLU A 705 -44.54 7.72 7.24
C GLU A 705 -45.32 8.54 8.28
N ASN A 706 -45.77 7.92 9.38
CA ASN A 706 -46.54 8.60 10.42
C ASN A 706 -45.67 9.63 11.16
N MET A 707 -44.51 9.20 11.66
CA MET A 707 -43.55 10.11 12.30
C MET A 707 -43.07 11.19 11.33
N LYS A 708 -42.80 10.83 10.08
CA LYS A 708 -42.40 11.79 9.04
C LYS A 708 -43.44 12.89 8.88
N ASN A 709 -44.71 12.54 8.76
CA ASN A 709 -45.80 13.51 8.55
C ASN A 709 -46.04 14.38 9.80
N ALA A 710 -45.96 13.79 11.00
CA ALA A 710 -46.08 14.52 12.26
C ALA A 710 -44.94 15.55 12.42
N VAL A 711 -43.69 15.12 12.26
CA VAL A 711 -42.51 15.98 12.37
C VAL A 711 -42.50 17.05 11.28
N LEU A 712 -42.82 16.71 10.04
CA LEU A 712 -42.92 17.70 8.95
C LEU A 712 -43.95 18.77 9.26
N LYS A 713 -45.16 18.38 9.70
CA LYS A 713 -46.23 19.34 10.02
C LYS A 713 -45.81 20.25 11.17
N HIS A 714 -45.21 19.68 12.22
CA HIS A 714 -44.80 20.43 13.41
C HIS A 714 -43.67 21.42 13.12
N VAL A 715 -42.58 20.95 12.48
CA VAL A 715 -41.41 21.78 12.21
C VAL A 715 -41.72 22.86 11.18
N MET A 716 -42.43 22.53 10.08
CA MET A 716 -42.70 23.51 9.01
C MET A 716 -43.70 24.59 9.42
N ASN A 717 -44.51 24.37 10.46
CA ASN A 717 -45.43 25.37 10.99
C ASN A 717 -44.81 26.28 12.07
N ASN A 718 -43.54 26.06 12.44
CA ASN A 718 -42.85 26.84 13.46
C ASN A 718 -41.54 27.42 12.90
N GLU A 719 -41.56 28.71 12.58
CA GLU A 719 -40.41 29.41 11.98
C GLU A 719 -39.13 29.33 12.82
N ASN A 720 -39.26 29.30 14.16
CA ASN A 720 -38.09 29.17 15.04
C ASN A 720 -37.42 27.79 14.91
N LEU A 721 -38.21 26.73 14.72
CA LEU A 721 -37.70 25.38 14.50
C LEU A 721 -37.09 25.24 13.10
N VAL A 722 -37.69 25.85 12.08
CA VAL A 722 -37.09 25.92 10.72
C VAL A 722 -35.76 26.68 10.77
N SER A 723 -35.71 27.81 11.47
CA SER A 723 -34.50 28.61 11.65
C SER A 723 -33.41 27.84 12.41
N PHE A 724 -33.79 27.08 13.43
CA PHE A 724 -32.88 26.17 14.14
C PHE A 724 -32.34 25.07 13.22
N ALA A 725 -33.22 24.44 12.44
CA ALA A 725 -32.89 23.37 11.50
C ALA A 725 -32.09 23.81 10.26
N HIS A 726 -31.93 25.12 10.04
CA HIS A 726 -31.04 25.67 9.02
C HIS A 726 -29.61 25.11 9.12
N ILE A 727 -29.14 24.81 10.33
CA ILE A 727 -27.85 24.16 10.53
C ILE A 727 -28.06 22.63 10.46
N PRO A 728 -27.45 21.90 9.52
CA PRO A 728 -27.70 20.47 9.33
C PRO A 728 -27.51 19.62 10.60
N MET A 729 -26.48 19.91 11.38
CA MET A 729 -26.27 19.25 12.68
C MET A 729 -27.42 19.47 13.66
N LEU A 730 -28.00 20.65 13.68
CA LEU A 730 -29.15 20.97 14.53
C LEU A 730 -30.43 20.33 13.97
N CYS A 731 -30.60 20.27 12.65
CA CYS A 731 -31.69 19.52 12.03
C CYS A 731 -31.62 18.02 12.35
N TYR A 732 -30.43 17.42 12.36
CA TYR A 732 -30.24 16.04 12.82
C TYR A 732 -30.67 15.87 14.27
N LEU A 733 -30.20 16.74 15.17
CA LEU A 733 -30.54 16.68 16.60
C LEU A 733 -32.04 16.88 16.84
N LEU A 734 -32.67 17.78 16.09
CA LEU A 734 -34.11 18.00 16.08
C LEU A 734 -34.84 16.71 15.68
N CYS A 735 -34.49 16.10 14.55
CA CYS A 735 -35.12 14.84 14.12
C CYS A 735 -34.87 13.71 15.12
N PHE A 736 -33.68 13.62 15.71
CA PHE A 736 -33.34 12.61 16.71
C PHE A 736 -34.17 12.74 17.98
N GLU A 737 -34.34 13.97 18.48
CA GLU A 737 -35.16 14.24 19.66
C GLU A 737 -36.64 13.95 19.36
N MET A 738 -37.16 14.38 18.22
CA MET A 738 -38.58 14.16 17.90
C MET A 738 -38.89 12.70 17.60
N GLU A 739 -37.96 11.97 16.97
CA GLU A 739 -38.02 10.52 16.83
C GLU A 739 -38.16 9.84 18.20
N TYR A 740 -37.37 10.30 19.16
CA TYR A 740 -37.36 9.77 20.50
C TYR A 740 -38.69 10.06 21.23
N THR A 741 -39.14 11.32 21.21
CA THR A 741 -40.38 11.74 21.88
C THR A 741 -41.62 11.06 21.31
N LEU A 742 -41.71 10.90 19.98
CA LEU A 742 -42.81 10.18 19.34
C LEU A 742 -42.76 8.66 19.56
N ALA A 743 -41.57 8.09 19.77
CA ALA A 743 -41.44 6.68 20.13
C ALA A 743 -41.89 6.40 21.57
N GLU A 744 -41.86 7.39 22.47
CA GLU A 744 -42.29 7.24 23.87
C GLU A 744 -43.80 7.49 24.07
N SER A 745 -44.35 8.52 23.44
CA SER A 745 -45.71 9.02 23.74
C SER A 745 -46.75 8.75 22.64
N GLU A 746 -46.31 8.44 21.40
CA GLU A 746 -47.11 8.43 20.16
C GLU A 746 -47.95 9.71 19.87
N ASN A 747 -47.94 10.70 20.77
CA ASN A 747 -48.73 11.91 20.70
C ASN A 747 -47.92 13.07 20.10
N SER A 748 -48.45 13.70 19.06
CA SER A 748 -47.78 14.84 18.41
C SER A 748 -47.75 16.10 19.28
N ASP A 749 -48.62 16.21 20.28
CA ASP A 749 -48.69 17.39 21.15
C ASP A 749 -47.51 17.49 22.12
N ASP A 750 -46.77 16.38 22.32
CA ASP A 750 -45.60 16.32 23.20
C ASP A 750 -44.29 16.73 22.50
N LEU A 751 -44.34 17.05 21.20
CA LEU A 751 -43.19 17.53 20.43
C LEU A 751 -42.70 18.90 20.94
N PRO A 752 -41.38 19.14 20.98
CA PRO A 752 -40.85 20.40 21.50
C PRO A 752 -41.25 21.58 20.62
N VAL A 753 -41.66 22.68 21.25
CA VAL A 753 -42.07 23.92 20.57
C VAL A 753 -40.97 24.97 20.56
N SER A 754 -39.95 24.82 21.42
CA SER A 754 -38.82 25.75 21.53
C SER A 754 -37.45 25.06 21.43
N ILE A 755 -36.44 25.85 21.07
CA ILE A 755 -35.03 25.41 21.02
C ILE A 755 -34.55 24.95 22.40
N THR A 756 -35.03 25.61 23.46
CA THR A 756 -34.68 25.26 24.85
C THR A 756 -35.18 23.87 25.21
N ASP A 757 -36.40 23.50 24.77
CA ASP A 757 -36.97 22.18 25.03
C ASP A 757 -36.11 21.09 24.37
N ILE A 758 -35.70 21.32 23.12
CA ILE A 758 -34.83 20.41 22.36
C ILE A 758 -33.51 20.18 23.09
N TYR A 759 -32.80 21.25 23.48
CA TYR A 759 -31.53 21.10 24.17
C TYR A 759 -31.69 20.46 25.55
N THR A 760 -32.75 20.78 26.29
CA THR A 760 -33.03 20.20 27.60
C THR A 760 -33.22 18.70 27.46
N LYS A 761 -34.11 18.27 26.55
CA LYS A 761 -34.38 16.84 26.31
C LYS A 761 -33.15 16.11 25.75
N LEU A 762 -32.35 16.73 24.88
CA LEU A 762 -31.10 16.13 24.39
C LEU A 762 -30.08 15.91 25.50
N VAL A 763 -29.96 16.84 26.45
CA VAL A 763 -29.11 16.67 27.64
C VAL A 763 -29.65 15.52 28.48
N ASP A 764 -30.96 15.45 28.73
CA ASP A 764 -31.57 14.34 29.47
C ASP A 764 -31.28 12.99 28.80
N ILE A 765 -31.49 12.88 27.48
CA ILE A 765 -31.19 11.66 26.70
C ILE A 765 -29.70 11.31 26.80
N PHE A 766 -28.82 12.31 26.76
CA PHE A 766 -27.38 12.10 26.85
C PHE A 766 -26.96 11.59 28.24
N GLU A 767 -27.51 12.19 29.31
CA GLU A 767 -27.33 11.74 30.69
C GLU A 767 -27.75 10.27 30.85
N LEU A 768 -28.92 9.92 30.34
CA LEU A 768 -29.53 8.60 30.44
C LEU A 768 -28.70 7.52 29.73
N LYS A 769 -28.17 7.81 28.53
CA LYS A 769 -27.41 6.82 27.75
C LYS A 769 -25.96 6.62 28.21
N HIS A 770 -25.36 7.59 28.91
CA HIS A 770 -23.92 7.59 29.23
C HIS A 770 -23.59 7.25 30.70
N CYS A 771 -24.58 6.95 31.54
CA CYS A 771 -24.34 6.54 32.93
C CYS A 771 -23.87 5.08 33.02
N ALA A 772 -22.69 4.85 33.63
CA ALA A 772 -22.02 3.54 33.70
C ALA A 772 -22.81 2.46 34.48
N GLU A 773 -23.70 2.87 35.40
CA GLU A 773 -24.57 1.99 36.18
C GLU A 773 -25.99 1.88 35.60
N SER A 774 -26.30 2.54 34.48
CA SER A 774 -27.66 2.52 33.94
C SER A 774 -27.99 1.22 33.20
N GLU A 775 -29.07 0.57 33.60
CA GLU A 775 -29.74 -0.51 32.86
C GLU A 775 -30.27 -0.05 31.48
N TYR A 776 -30.26 1.26 31.22
CA TYR A 776 -30.80 1.93 30.02
C TYR A 776 -29.80 2.05 28.87
N ARG A 777 -28.57 1.53 29.01
CA ARG A 777 -27.61 1.42 27.87
C ARG A 777 -28.18 0.62 26.69
N GLN A 778 -29.14 -0.28 26.93
CA GLN A 778 -29.78 -1.13 25.92
C GLN A 778 -31.32 -1.25 26.07
N LYS A 779 -31.96 -0.47 26.97
CA LYS A 779 -33.42 -0.51 27.25
C LYS A 779 -34.11 0.85 27.08
N GLU A 780 -35.45 0.86 27.05
CA GLU A 780 -36.29 2.06 27.05
C GLU A 780 -36.26 2.82 28.38
N ILE A 781 -36.29 4.14 28.30
CA ILE A 781 -36.15 5.09 29.41
C ILE A 781 -37.54 5.35 30.03
N PRO A 782 -37.67 5.43 31.37
CA PRO A 782 -38.95 5.75 32.02
C PRO A 782 -39.28 7.25 32.03
N GLU A 783 -40.58 7.59 32.02
CA GLU A 783 -41.16 8.96 31.91
C GLU A 783 -40.63 10.01 32.91
N LYS A 784 -40.08 9.61 34.07
CA LYS A 784 -39.55 10.52 35.10
C LYS A 784 -38.24 10.02 35.69
N PHE A 785 -37.12 10.38 35.06
CA PHE A 785 -35.79 10.16 35.62
C PHE A 785 -35.34 11.36 36.45
N LYS A 786 -34.77 11.10 37.64
CA LYS A 786 -34.00 12.11 38.40
C LYS A 786 -32.51 11.75 38.25
N PRO A 787 -31.66 12.64 37.71
CA PRO A 787 -30.27 12.31 37.48
C PRO A 787 -29.53 11.96 38.78
N PRO A 788 -28.74 10.87 38.80
CA PRO A 788 -27.87 10.55 39.91
C PRO A 788 -26.96 11.73 40.26
N PRO A 789 -26.66 11.98 41.55
CA PRO A 789 -25.81 13.10 41.99
C PRO A 789 -24.44 13.18 41.28
N VAL A 790 -23.91 12.03 40.86
CA VAL A 790 -22.63 11.91 40.14
C VAL A 790 -22.68 12.56 38.75
N ILE A 791 -23.77 12.38 38.00
CA ILE A 791 -23.95 12.99 36.67
C ILE A 791 -24.07 14.50 36.80
N LYS A 792 -24.86 14.96 37.78
CA LYS A 792 -25.05 16.38 38.07
C LYS A 792 -23.71 17.08 38.36
N ASN A 793 -22.83 16.45 39.15
CA ASN A 793 -21.49 16.97 39.43
C ASN A 793 -20.60 17.01 38.17
N THR A 794 -20.65 15.98 37.32
CA THR A 794 -19.90 15.95 36.05
C THR A 794 -20.34 17.06 35.11
N LEU A 795 -21.65 17.28 34.95
CA LEU A 795 -22.18 18.36 34.13
C LEU A 795 -21.86 19.74 34.71
N GLU A 796 -21.86 19.89 36.04
CA GLU A 796 -21.43 21.13 36.67
C GLU A 796 -19.95 21.44 36.38
N LYS A 797 -19.07 20.44 36.40
CA LYS A 797 -17.67 20.61 35.99
C LYS A 797 -17.52 20.92 34.51
N LEU A 798 -18.25 20.23 33.64
CA LEU A 798 -18.23 20.46 32.19
C LEU A 798 -18.75 21.85 31.84
N SER A 799 -19.84 22.30 32.46
CA SER A 799 -20.39 23.64 32.26
C SER A 799 -19.45 24.73 32.75
N LYS A 800 -18.81 24.56 33.92
CA LYS A 800 -17.75 25.46 34.41
C LYS A 800 -16.57 25.54 33.44
N LEU A 801 -16.10 24.39 32.95
CA LEU A 801 -15.02 24.34 31.96
C LEU A 801 -15.43 25.02 30.65
N ALA A 802 -16.62 24.71 30.13
CA ALA A 802 -17.15 25.32 28.91
C ALA A 802 -17.30 26.84 29.04
N ALA A 803 -17.81 27.33 30.17
CA ALA A 803 -17.94 28.76 30.45
C ALA A 803 -16.56 29.45 30.50
N LYS A 804 -15.59 28.83 31.18
CA LYS A 804 -14.20 29.33 31.23
C LYS A 804 -13.60 29.43 29.83
N LEU A 805 -13.67 28.35 29.05
CA LEU A 805 -13.15 28.30 27.68
C LEU A 805 -13.85 29.31 26.76
N LEU A 806 -15.15 29.53 26.96
CA LEU A 806 -15.91 30.53 26.21
C LEU A 806 -15.42 31.95 26.51
N VAL A 807 -15.16 32.29 27.78
CA VAL A 807 -14.58 33.58 28.20
C VAL A 807 -13.18 33.75 27.63
N GLU A 808 -12.37 32.71 27.67
CA GLU A 808 -11.00 32.67 27.11
C GLU A 808 -10.98 32.62 25.57
N ARG A 809 -12.15 32.56 24.92
CA ARG A 809 -12.32 32.41 23.46
C ARG A 809 -11.57 31.20 22.90
N LYS A 810 -11.44 30.14 23.69
CA LYS A 810 -10.71 28.92 23.34
C LYS A 810 -11.69 27.83 22.88
N PRO A 811 -11.63 27.37 21.61
CA PRO A 811 -12.59 26.39 21.09
C PRO A 811 -12.23 24.93 21.41
N THR A 812 -11.06 24.67 21.98
CA THR A 812 -10.54 23.33 22.31
C THR A 812 -9.87 23.35 23.68
N PHE A 813 -9.82 22.21 24.37
CA PHE A 813 -9.14 22.06 25.64
C PHE A 813 -8.10 20.94 25.58
N ASP A 814 -6.98 21.10 26.29
CA ASP A 814 -5.92 20.09 26.35
C ASP A 814 -6.09 19.16 27.57
N GLU A 815 -5.33 18.06 27.62
CA GLU A 815 -5.41 17.13 28.76
C GLU A 815 -4.95 17.76 30.09
N ARG A 816 -4.13 18.81 30.05
CA ARG A 816 -3.63 19.50 31.25
C ARG A 816 -4.69 20.41 31.86
N GLU A 817 -5.60 20.90 31.04
CA GLU A 817 -6.76 21.71 31.45
C GLU A 817 -7.89 20.89 32.09
N LYS A 818 -7.82 19.55 32.05
CA LYS A 818 -8.78 18.69 32.76
C LYS A 818 -8.69 18.84 34.29
N GLY A 819 -7.58 19.32 34.85
CA GLY A 819 -7.39 19.26 36.31
C GLY A 819 -7.38 17.82 36.82
N ALA A 820 -6.91 17.59 38.05
CA ALA A 820 -6.55 16.25 38.51
C ALA A 820 -7.73 15.25 38.65
N ARG A 821 -9.00 15.65 38.44
CA ARG A 821 -10.20 14.80 38.62
C ARG A 821 -11.39 15.27 37.75
N PHE A 822 -11.37 14.96 36.45
CA PHE A 822 -12.61 14.79 35.67
C PHE A 822 -13.14 13.38 35.87
#